data_AF-A0A2N3TBM4-F1
#
_entry.id   AF-A0A2N3TBM4-F1
#
_cell.length_a   1.000
_cell.length_b   1.000
_cell.length_c   1.000
_cell.angle_alpha   90.00
_cell.angle_beta   90.00
_cell.angle_gamma   90.00
#
_symmetry.space_group_name_H-M   'P 1'
#
loop_
_entity.id
_entity.type
_entity.pdbx_description
1 polymer ?
#
loop_
_entity_poly.entity_id
_entity_poly.type
_entity_poly.pdbx_seq_one_letter_code
_entity_poly.pdbx_strand_id
1 'polypeptide(L)'
;MRLVAVYILEHYLFEEPQVINIVGRYLYDITLEYKKIIINRIKNTEYVDNLHSNSITELSAIVGANGSGKTTIFSIINKDHDTTRAIFLYEDFNHEIKIVNRTGMLDENGNFTKRSQVPVYFNESKVHSVPNIDIQTLYYSPIPDEDLSNFGSSISKTYHFKSTLIDYHLDNIERSIMLMTDDVVDEIKRVYPELPLYNHISLSAKPLYKRDLRNTYGGFKIEGDIEKSQKEALEKLWESYPTNNEDKKHLTHDGLSFYRNIEINILSYLLIDSTSMETAFNGKYNISYYDIIKEEDFYEKLKHLFLHKIAYIDKYIYYYLKDLLTDYDYQSLLFHFESTNFDEKLKEKQSNLISLIRSYKLSARRLEKNEWNESFSESLDLLLNSEFEGEEFKNIRENLEKYHSHISIKIIENKKNILDYIITSLEKVEIGINKSFDAIFEARFEIIDQLKNGVKKAIKLFSAIQIFYTFTINFVEKEGVELIEGKINLNLRIINFNDFKNLIQKYKNVIEEFNGNSLINAQILEFRPDKRLSYGEKSLLNLFSSFYEFTIRKHHHFRRKEHYIILLDEADLGFHPLWKKKFVSAIAKIIPIIFEKLNANVDNSGNPELETRKTQIIISTHDPLTLSDIPNYNIVYIDRLKNGKSDVISILDDNYKPKQSFGANVHDLLAHSFFLKHGFMGEFAEEIITDLVNYLTFKEDEKVSDENVKYFREWDELKAEKVITIIDEPLIKERVQSLFIKKFLYNEKELLRLKIQELENQIARLDNEEN
;
A
#
# COMPACT_ATOMS: atom_id res chain seq x y z
N MET A 1 28.52 -9.35 -18.95
CA MET A 1 29.25 -8.74 -17.83
C MET A 1 28.52 -9.02 -16.53
N ARG A 2 29.24 -9.23 -15.44
CA ARG A 2 28.73 -9.45 -14.08
C ARG A 2 29.54 -8.67 -13.05
N LEU A 3 28.93 -8.26 -11.94
CA LEU A 3 29.60 -7.61 -10.82
C LEU A 3 30.30 -8.67 -9.97
N VAL A 4 31.61 -8.60 -9.83
CA VAL A 4 32.41 -9.62 -9.13
C VAL A 4 32.87 -9.19 -7.75
N ALA A 5 33.16 -7.90 -7.55
CA ALA A 5 33.52 -7.36 -6.24
C ALA A 5 33.18 -5.87 -6.12
N VAL A 6 32.99 -5.41 -4.88
CA VAL A 6 32.83 -4.00 -4.52
C VAL A 6 33.81 -3.67 -3.40
N TYR A 7 34.62 -2.64 -3.59
CA TYR A 7 35.48 -2.08 -2.54
C TYR A 7 34.89 -0.77 -2.05
N ILE A 8 34.43 -0.76 -0.80
CA ILE A 8 33.87 0.41 -0.14
C ILE A 8 35.01 1.13 0.58
N LEU A 9 35.30 2.36 0.18
CA LEU A 9 36.41 3.13 0.74
C LEU A 9 36.03 3.74 2.09
N GLU A 10 34.85 4.38 2.16
CA GLU A 10 34.35 5.09 3.33
C GLU A 10 32.82 4.97 3.36
N HIS A 11 32.26 4.48 4.46
CA HIS A 11 30.81 4.42 4.69
C HIS A 11 30.51 4.27 6.19
N TYR A 12 29.41 4.85 6.68
CA TYR A 12 29.09 4.86 8.13
C TYR A 12 28.88 3.47 8.75
N LEU A 13 28.69 2.44 7.93
CA LEU A 13 28.53 1.05 8.40
C LEU A 13 29.85 0.41 8.82
N PHE A 14 30.98 0.89 8.30
CA PHE A 14 32.28 0.24 8.44
C PHE A 14 33.30 1.21 9.04
N GLU A 15 34.10 0.74 10.00
CA GLU A 15 35.21 1.53 10.56
C GLU A 15 36.39 1.65 9.60
N GLU A 16 36.63 0.60 8.80
CA GLU A 16 37.74 0.48 7.86
C GLU A 16 37.20 0.14 6.45
N PRO A 17 37.96 0.45 5.38
CA PRO A 17 37.59 0.06 4.03
C PRO A 17 37.30 -1.45 3.91
N GLN A 18 36.28 -1.81 3.13
CA GLN A 18 35.79 -3.20 3.04
C GLN A 18 35.77 -3.71 1.60
N VAL A 19 36.14 -4.98 1.41
CA VAL A 19 36.00 -5.70 0.14
C VAL A 19 34.84 -6.69 0.23
N ILE A 20 33.82 -6.48 -0.58
CA ILE A 20 32.70 -7.41 -0.76
C ILE A 20 32.98 -8.22 -2.02
N ASN A 21 33.42 -9.47 -1.87
CA ASN A 21 33.55 -10.44 -2.96
C ASN A 21 32.19 -11.08 -3.24
N ILE A 22 31.63 -10.82 -4.43
CA ILE A 22 30.27 -11.26 -4.78
C ILE A 22 30.31 -12.60 -5.53
N VAL A 23 31.30 -12.80 -6.39
CA VAL A 23 31.42 -14.00 -7.24
C VAL A 23 32.73 -14.71 -6.96
N GLY A 24 32.64 -15.97 -6.54
CA GLY A 24 33.77 -16.74 -6.05
C GLY A 24 34.70 -17.31 -7.11
N ARG A 25 34.55 -17.01 -8.41
CA ARG A 25 35.49 -17.45 -9.45
C ARG A 25 36.91 -16.94 -9.19
N TYR A 26 36.98 -15.70 -8.76
CA TYR A 26 38.21 -15.05 -8.34
C TYR A 26 37.96 -14.34 -7.02
N LEU A 27 38.91 -14.49 -6.10
CA LEU A 27 38.93 -13.73 -4.86
C LEU A 27 39.76 -12.47 -5.08
N TYR A 28 39.16 -11.33 -4.77
CA TYR A 28 39.78 -10.02 -4.88
C TYR A 28 40.22 -9.54 -3.52
N ASP A 29 41.50 -9.20 -3.42
CA ASP A 29 42.08 -8.47 -2.30
C ASP A 29 42.39 -7.05 -2.79
N ILE A 30 41.82 -6.04 -2.10
CA ILE A 30 41.87 -4.65 -2.53
C ILE A 30 42.30 -3.79 -1.35
N THR A 31 43.46 -3.17 -1.49
CA THR A 31 44.09 -2.36 -0.43
C THR A 31 44.29 -0.91 -0.87
N LEU A 32 44.23 0.01 0.10
CA LEU A 32 44.62 1.41 -0.10
C LEU A 32 46.06 1.62 0.37
N GLU A 33 47.00 1.75 -0.56
CA GLU A 33 48.41 1.96 -0.28
C GLU A 33 48.89 3.29 -0.85
N TYR A 34 49.46 4.16 -0.01
CA TYR A 34 50.06 5.44 -0.44
C TYR A 34 49.18 6.27 -1.39
N LYS A 35 47.87 6.34 -1.12
CA LYS A 35 46.85 7.00 -1.98
C LYS A 35 46.68 6.36 -3.37
N LYS A 36 46.92 5.06 -3.49
CA LYS A 36 46.61 4.23 -4.66
C LYS A 36 45.78 3.04 -4.19
N ILE A 37 44.83 2.62 -5.01
CA ILE A 37 44.09 1.38 -4.76
C ILE A 37 44.76 0.28 -5.56
N ILE A 38 45.19 -0.78 -4.89
CA ILE A 38 45.83 -1.94 -5.50
C ILE A 38 44.81 -3.08 -5.47
N ILE A 39 44.58 -3.71 -6.62
CA ILE A 39 43.67 -4.84 -6.78
C ILE A 39 44.50 -6.07 -7.14
N ASN A 40 44.50 -7.04 -6.24
CA ASN A 40 45.06 -8.37 -6.43
C ASN A 40 43.93 -9.36 -6.71
N ARG A 41 44.13 -10.25 -7.69
CA ARG A 41 43.15 -11.27 -8.07
C ARG A 41 43.74 -12.66 -7.92
N ILE A 42 43.11 -13.49 -7.11
CA ILE A 42 43.48 -14.88 -6.86
C ILE A 42 42.42 -15.78 -7.51
N LYS A 43 42.85 -16.77 -8.31
CA LYS A 43 41.94 -17.72 -8.94
C LYS A 43 41.46 -18.75 -7.91
N ASN A 44 40.15 -18.96 -7.82
CA ASN A 44 39.58 -20.03 -7.01
C ASN A 44 39.57 -21.33 -7.81
N THR A 45 40.20 -22.39 -7.29
CA THR A 45 40.25 -23.72 -7.93
C THR A 45 38.97 -24.52 -7.73
N GLU A 46 38.18 -24.21 -6.70
CA GLU A 46 36.96 -24.92 -6.31
C GLU A 46 35.71 -24.37 -7.00
N TYR A 47 35.86 -23.32 -7.82
CA TYR A 47 34.73 -22.69 -8.49
C TYR A 47 34.20 -23.55 -9.65
N VAL A 48 32.88 -23.76 -9.65
CA VAL A 48 32.16 -24.52 -10.68
C VAL A 48 31.52 -23.57 -11.70
N ASP A 49 31.95 -23.65 -12.96
CA ASP A 49 31.36 -22.89 -14.06
C ASP A 49 29.94 -23.37 -14.40
N ASN A 50 29.01 -22.43 -14.62
CA ASN A 50 27.61 -22.66 -15.05
C ASN A 50 26.79 -23.59 -14.13
N LEU A 51 26.95 -23.46 -12.81
CA LEU A 51 26.26 -24.31 -11.83
C LEU A 51 24.72 -24.25 -11.91
N HIS A 52 24.12 -23.08 -12.17
CA HIS A 52 22.66 -22.89 -12.13
C HIS A 52 21.99 -23.03 -13.51
N SER A 53 22.33 -22.17 -14.48
CA SER A 53 21.86 -22.25 -15.88
C SER A 53 22.68 -21.35 -16.81
N ASN A 54 22.54 -21.49 -18.13
CA ASN A 54 23.25 -20.63 -19.11
C ASN A 54 22.73 -19.18 -19.17
N SER A 55 21.52 -18.94 -18.68
CA SER A 55 20.89 -17.60 -18.65
C SER A 55 21.20 -16.87 -17.35
N ILE A 56 21.43 -17.61 -16.26
CA ILE A 56 21.84 -17.06 -14.96
C ILE A 56 23.35 -17.18 -14.83
N THR A 57 24.04 -16.05 -15.00
CA THR A 57 25.50 -16.00 -15.02
C THR A 57 26.13 -16.25 -13.66
N GLU A 58 25.43 -15.89 -12.58
CA GLU A 58 25.85 -16.17 -11.21
C GLU A 58 24.70 -15.97 -10.22
N LEU A 59 24.73 -16.69 -9.10
CA LEU A 59 23.84 -16.49 -7.97
C LEU A 59 24.65 -16.38 -6.68
N SER A 60 24.48 -15.25 -5.99
CA SER A 60 25.22 -14.91 -4.78
C SER A 60 24.27 -14.53 -3.64
N ALA A 61 24.72 -14.65 -2.40
CA ALA A 61 23.94 -14.26 -1.22
C ALA A 61 24.73 -13.31 -0.31
N ILE A 62 23.99 -12.37 0.30
CA ILE A 62 24.46 -11.53 1.40
C ILE A 62 23.66 -11.90 2.64
N VAL A 63 24.35 -12.41 3.66
CA VAL A 63 23.75 -13.02 4.85
C VAL A 63 24.16 -12.26 6.08
N GLY A 64 23.20 -11.98 6.95
CA GLY A 64 23.46 -11.36 8.24
C GLY A 64 22.19 -11.11 9.04
N ALA A 65 22.36 -10.85 10.33
CA ALA A 65 21.26 -10.59 11.25
C ALA A 65 20.43 -9.36 10.84
N ASN A 66 19.23 -9.22 11.43
CA ASN A 66 18.38 -8.07 11.14
C ASN A 66 19.08 -6.76 11.51
N GLY A 67 19.06 -5.82 10.55
CA GLY A 67 19.75 -4.54 10.63
C GLY A 67 21.27 -4.58 10.41
N SER A 68 21.88 -5.71 10.01
CA SER A 68 23.32 -5.78 9.71
C SER A 68 23.77 -4.96 8.48
N GLY A 69 22.88 -4.17 7.86
CA GLY A 69 23.21 -3.31 6.71
C GLY A 69 23.04 -3.97 5.34
N LYS A 70 22.37 -5.13 5.24
CA LYS A 70 22.13 -5.85 3.96
C LYS A 70 21.48 -4.96 2.88
N THR A 71 20.35 -4.34 3.22
CA THR A 71 19.64 -3.40 2.32
C THR A 71 20.52 -2.21 1.95
N THR A 72 21.31 -1.69 2.89
CA THR A 72 22.25 -0.59 2.61
C THR A 72 23.33 -0.99 1.60
N ILE A 73 23.86 -2.21 1.69
CA ILE A 73 24.80 -2.74 0.69
C ILE A 73 24.12 -2.86 -0.68
N PHE A 74 22.86 -3.28 -0.73
CA PHE A 74 22.08 -3.26 -1.97
C PHE A 74 21.92 -1.84 -2.54
N SER A 75 21.83 -0.81 -1.69
CA SER A 75 21.80 0.59 -2.12
C SER A 75 23.09 0.98 -2.83
N ILE A 76 24.22 0.64 -2.21
CA ILE A 76 25.55 0.87 -2.76
C ILE A 76 25.72 0.14 -4.11
N ILE A 77 25.24 -1.10 -4.22
CA ILE A 77 25.28 -1.89 -5.46
C ILE A 77 24.36 -1.32 -6.54
N ASN A 78 23.17 -0.83 -6.16
CA ASN A 78 22.22 -0.21 -7.08
C ASN A 78 22.74 1.11 -7.66
N LYS A 79 23.60 1.83 -6.90
CA LYS A 79 24.26 3.11 -7.23
C LYS A 79 23.34 4.31 -7.42
N ASP A 80 22.06 4.09 -7.67
CA ASP A 80 21.07 5.15 -7.86
C ASP A 80 20.92 5.97 -6.58
N HIS A 81 21.09 7.29 -6.68
CA HIS A 81 21.08 8.25 -5.57
C HIS A 81 22.03 7.94 -4.39
N ASP A 82 22.93 6.97 -4.52
CA ASP A 82 23.93 6.61 -3.52
C ASP A 82 25.22 7.41 -3.74
N THR A 83 25.77 7.99 -2.69
CA THR A 83 27.01 8.80 -2.74
C THR A 83 28.22 8.09 -2.14
N THR A 84 28.17 6.77 -2.02
CA THR A 84 29.23 6.00 -1.38
C THR A 84 30.49 5.99 -2.25
N ARG A 85 31.62 6.38 -1.65
CA ARG A 85 32.94 6.33 -2.31
C ARG A 85 33.37 4.87 -2.39
N ALA A 86 33.33 4.31 -3.58
CA ALA A 86 33.61 2.89 -3.80
C ALA A 86 34.23 2.60 -5.18
N ILE A 87 34.81 1.41 -5.32
CA ILE A 87 35.26 0.82 -6.59
C ILE A 87 34.38 -0.40 -6.88
N PHE A 88 33.83 -0.48 -8.08
CA PHE A 88 33.05 -1.65 -8.54
C PHE A 88 33.84 -2.38 -9.61
N LEU A 89 34.04 -3.68 -9.43
CA LEU A 89 34.74 -4.55 -10.37
C LEU A 89 33.71 -5.38 -11.12
N TYR A 90 33.76 -5.30 -12.44
CA TYR A 90 32.94 -6.10 -13.33
C TYR A 90 33.81 -7.00 -14.18
N GLU A 91 33.33 -8.20 -14.44
CA GLU A 91 33.96 -9.19 -15.29
C GLU A 91 33.10 -9.41 -16.55
N ASP A 92 33.73 -9.45 -17.73
CA ASP A 92 33.07 -9.89 -18.96
C ASP A 92 33.31 -11.39 -19.25
N PHE A 93 32.79 -11.89 -20.38
CA PHE A 93 32.88 -13.31 -20.71
C PHE A 93 34.31 -13.78 -21.04
N ASN A 94 35.22 -12.85 -21.34
CA ASN A 94 36.63 -13.15 -21.56
C ASN A 94 37.45 -13.07 -20.27
N HIS A 95 36.79 -12.86 -19.12
CA HIS A 95 37.43 -12.67 -17.80
C HIS A 95 38.28 -11.40 -17.71
N GLU A 96 38.00 -10.42 -18.58
CA GLU A 96 38.58 -9.09 -18.48
C GLU A 96 37.81 -8.25 -17.46
N ILE A 97 38.56 -7.44 -16.71
CA ILE A 97 37.99 -6.62 -15.64
C ILE A 97 37.74 -5.22 -16.16
N LYS A 98 36.53 -4.72 -15.91
CA LYS A 98 36.16 -3.31 -16.07
C LYS A 98 35.87 -2.71 -14.70
N ILE A 99 36.37 -1.51 -14.47
CA ILE A 99 36.32 -0.86 -13.16
C ILE A 99 35.46 0.39 -13.25
N VAL A 100 34.51 0.55 -12.33
CA VAL A 100 33.84 1.84 -12.08
C VAL A 100 34.45 2.44 -10.82
N ASN A 101 35.16 3.56 -10.97
CA ASN A 101 35.76 4.29 -9.86
C ASN A 101 34.88 5.47 -9.42
N ARG A 102 34.28 5.38 -8.22
CA ARG A 102 33.47 6.43 -7.57
C ARG A 102 34.22 7.06 -6.38
N THR A 103 35.54 7.07 -6.36
CA THR A 103 36.30 7.64 -5.21
C THR A 103 36.53 9.14 -5.28
N GLY A 104 36.15 9.77 -6.39
CA GLY A 104 36.31 11.21 -6.64
C GLY A 104 35.29 12.09 -5.92
N MET A 105 35.41 13.39 -6.09
CA MET A 105 34.44 14.35 -5.53
C MET A 105 33.14 14.36 -6.35
N LEU A 106 32.02 14.64 -5.69
CA LEU A 106 30.74 14.90 -6.34
C LEU A 106 30.74 16.30 -6.99
N ASP A 107 30.08 16.43 -8.14
CA ASP A 107 29.74 17.73 -8.73
C ASP A 107 28.42 18.28 -8.14
N GLU A 108 28.01 19.46 -8.61
CA GLU A 108 26.77 20.14 -8.20
C GLU A 108 25.49 19.32 -8.49
N ASN A 109 25.59 18.34 -9.40
CA ASN A 109 24.50 17.44 -9.77
C ASN A 109 24.60 16.08 -9.05
N GLY A 110 25.53 15.91 -8.12
CA GLY A 110 25.73 14.66 -7.37
C GLY A 110 26.45 13.55 -8.14
N ASN A 111 27.14 13.85 -9.25
CA ASN A 111 27.89 12.86 -10.02
C ASN A 111 29.37 12.81 -9.61
N PHE A 112 29.94 11.61 -9.57
CA PHE A 112 31.36 11.42 -9.27
C PHE A 112 32.25 11.96 -10.40
N THR A 113 33.09 12.93 -10.07
CA THR A 113 34.05 13.54 -11.00
C THR A 113 35.40 12.81 -10.99
N LYS A 114 36.23 13.05 -12.00
CA LYS A 114 37.64 12.62 -12.02
C LYS A 114 38.52 13.36 -10.99
N ARG A 115 38.02 14.46 -10.41
CA ARG A 115 38.76 15.27 -9.45
C ARG A 115 38.92 14.50 -8.15
N SER A 116 40.16 14.42 -7.67
CA SER A 116 40.53 13.69 -6.45
C SER A 116 40.20 12.19 -6.47
N GLN A 117 40.00 11.59 -7.65
CA GLN A 117 39.88 10.13 -7.75
C GLN A 117 41.18 9.45 -7.34
N VAL A 118 41.05 8.41 -6.54
CA VAL A 118 42.19 7.56 -6.16
C VAL A 118 42.55 6.68 -7.37
N PRO A 119 43.80 6.70 -7.85
CA PRO A 119 44.23 5.89 -8.98
C PRO A 119 44.19 4.41 -8.61
N VAL A 120 43.71 3.58 -9.54
CA VAL A 120 43.52 2.14 -9.36
C VAL A 120 44.56 1.37 -10.19
N TYR A 121 45.19 0.38 -9.58
CA TYR A 121 46.15 -0.51 -10.20
C TYR A 121 45.65 -1.95 -10.08
N PHE A 122 45.68 -2.69 -11.18
CA PHE A 122 45.35 -4.11 -11.25
C PHE A 122 46.59 -4.85 -11.73
N ASN A 123 47.08 -5.82 -10.95
CA ASN A 123 48.33 -6.53 -11.23
C ASN A 123 49.47 -5.56 -11.64
N GLU A 124 49.73 -4.56 -10.79
CA GLU A 124 50.76 -3.51 -10.97
C GLU A 124 50.53 -2.54 -12.15
N SER A 125 49.51 -2.74 -12.97
CA SER A 125 49.18 -1.88 -14.11
C SER A 125 48.06 -0.92 -13.78
N LYS A 126 48.22 0.36 -14.13
CA LYS A 126 47.17 1.38 -13.92
C LYS A 126 45.97 1.10 -14.82
N VAL A 127 44.77 1.04 -14.24
CA VAL A 127 43.52 0.80 -14.98
C VAL A 127 42.65 2.06 -15.00
N HIS A 128 41.96 2.27 -16.12
CA HIS A 128 41.05 3.40 -16.29
C HIS A 128 39.62 3.04 -15.87
N SER A 129 38.92 4.01 -15.28
CA SER A 129 37.51 3.89 -14.94
C SER A 129 36.63 3.90 -16.19
N VAL A 130 35.68 2.97 -16.27
CA VAL A 130 34.62 2.89 -17.27
C VAL A 130 33.31 3.26 -16.57
N PRO A 131 32.89 4.54 -16.58
CA PRO A 131 31.78 5.00 -15.75
C PRO A 131 30.42 4.41 -16.16
N ASN A 132 30.23 4.16 -17.46
CA ASN A 132 28.97 3.66 -18.01
C ASN A 132 29.15 2.21 -18.45
N ILE A 133 28.75 1.28 -17.60
CA ILE A 133 28.70 -0.15 -17.92
C ILE A 133 27.30 -0.51 -18.41
N ASP A 134 27.22 -1.31 -19.46
CA ASP A 134 25.94 -1.73 -20.07
C ASP A 134 25.27 -2.86 -19.25
N ILE A 135 24.88 -2.54 -18.02
CA ILE A 135 24.18 -3.44 -17.10
C ILE A 135 23.01 -2.68 -16.48
N GLN A 136 21.83 -3.30 -16.47
CA GLN A 136 20.68 -2.79 -15.71
C GLN A 136 20.58 -3.47 -14.34
N THR A 137 20.45 -2.69 -13.28
CA THR A 137 20.10 -3.22 -11.95
C THR A 137 18.59 -3.19 -11.73
N LEU A 138 18.04 -4.29 -11.20
CA LEU A 138 16.65 -4.46 -10.82
C LEU A 138 16.61 -4.83 -9.33
N TYR A 139 15.85 -4.09 -8.53
CA TYR A 139 15.76 -4.27 -7.08
C TYR A 139 14.32 -4.60 -6.69
N TYR A 140 14.14 -5.69 -5.95
CA TYR A 140 12.85 -6.11 -5.41
C TYR A 140 12.96 -6.40 -3.91
N SER A 141 12.04 -5.83 -3.14
CA SER A 141 11.74 -6.22 -1.76
C SER A 141 10.26 -6.60 -1.68
N PRO A 142 9.85 -7.61 -0.88
CA PRO A 142 8.45 -7.97 -0.75
C PRO A 142 7.62 -6.91 0.00
N ILE A 143 8.27 -6.09 0.84
CA ILE A 143 7.67 -5.04 1.65
C ILE A 143 7.99 -3.68 1.00
N PRO A 144 6.96 -2.84 0.71
CA PRO A 144 7.20 -1.44 0.37
C PRO A 144 7.79 -0.70 1.57
N ASP A 145 8.94 -0.08 1.40
CA ASP A 145 9.64 0.70 2.41
C ASP A 145 9.92 2.10 1.86
N GLU A 146 9.35 3.12 2.48
CA GLU A 146 9.44 4.53 2.06
C GLU A 146 10.87 5.08 2.15
N ASP A 147 11.70 4.55 3.07
CA ASP A 147 13.11 4.91 3.17
C ASP A 147 13.89 4.48 1.91
N LEU A 148 13.32 3.53 1.15
CA LEU A 148 13.84 3.03 -0.13
C LEU A 148 13.14 3.70 -1.34
N SER A 149 12.42 4.80 -1.15
CA SER A 149 11.80 5.55 -2.26
C SER A 149 12.82 6.06 -3.28
N ASN A 150 14.05 6.31 -2.82
CA ASN A 150 15.19 6.71 -3.65
C ASN A 150 15.94 5.54 -4.30
N PHE A 151 15.56 4.28 -4.02
CA PHE A 151 16.06 3.13 -4.80
C PHE A 151 15.37 3.10 -6.16
N GLY A 152 15.98 3.70 -7.16
CA GLY A 152 15.51 3.60 -8.54
C GLY A 152 15.49 2.16 -9.01
N SER A 153 14.29 1.60 -9.17
CA SER A 153 14.10 0.34 -9.89
C SER A 153 12.69 0.21 -10.45
N SER A 154 12.59 -0.30 -11.68
CA SER A 154 11.32 -0.51 -12.38
C SER A 154 10.43 -1.59 -11.76
N ILE A 155 11.00 -2.47 -10.92
CA ILE A 155 10.26 -3.54 -10.22
C ILE A 155 10.11 -3.29 -8.72
N SER A 156 10.64 -2.19 -8.19
CA SER A 156 10.57 -1.87 -6.76
C SER A 156 9.13 -1.57 -6.36
N LYS A 157 8.61 -2.31 -5.37
CA LYS A 157 7.26 -2.09 -4.85
C LYS A 157 7.10 -0.71 -4.22
N THR A 158 8.13 -0.17 -3.58
CA THR A 158 8.11 1.20 -3.04
C THR A 158 7.82 2.22 -4.12
N TYR A 159 8.47 2.11 -5.28
CA TYR A 159 8.26 3.04 -6.39
C TYR A 159 6.83 2.97 -6.97
N HIS A 160 6.17 1.83 -6.82
CA HIS A 160 4.77 1.62 -7.24
C HIS A 160 3.75 1.98 -6.15
N PHE A 161 4.17 2.18 -4.90
CA PHE A 161 3.29 2.62 -3.82
C PHE A 161 3.07 4.13 -3.90
N LYS A 162 2.11 4.56 -4.74
CA LYS A 162 1.90 5.99 -5.07
C LYS A 162 0.79 6.70 -4.30
N SER A 163 -0.14 5.96 -3.67
CA SER A 163 -1.36 6.56 -3.12
C SER A 163 -1.89 5.81 -1.88
N THR A 164 -2.58 4.68 -2.07
CA THR A 164 -3.31 3.99 -1.00
C THR A 164 -3.04 2.49 -0.98
N LEU A 165 -3.29 1.83 0.17
CA LEU A 165 -3.22 0.37 0.28
C LEU A 165 -4.16 -0.36 -0.69
N ILE A 166 -5.32 0.23 -1.02
CA ILE A 166 -6.25 -0.35 -1.99
C ILE A 166 -5.66 -0.27 -3.39
N ASP A 167 -5.15 0.89 -3.79
CA ASP A 167 -4.55 1.05 -5.12
C ASP A 167 -3.39 0.09 -5.32
N TYR A 168 -2.53 -0.02 -4.29
CA TYR A 168 -1.44 -0.99 -4.27
C TYR A 168 -1.95 -2.44 -4.39
N HIS A 169 -3.05 -2.79 -3.71
CA HIS A 169 -3.67 -4.11 -3.85
C HIS A 169 -4.18 -4.36 -5.27
N LEU A 170 -4.86 -3.37 -5.87
CA LEU A 170 -5.37 -3.45 -7.23
C LEU A 170 -4.24 -3.51 -8.27
N ASP A 171 -3.12 -2.82 -8.06
CA ASP A 171 -1.91 -2.92 -8.89
C ASP A 171 -1.28 -4.32 -8.82
N ASN A 172 -1.29 -4.98 -7.65
CA ASN A 172 -0.82 -6.36 -7.55
C ASN A 172 -1.75 -7.33 -8.31
N ILE A 173 -3.07 -7.13 -8.22
CA ILE A 173 -4.05 -7.92 -8.97
C ILE A 173 -3.86 -7.73 -10.48
N GLU A 174 -3.76 -6.48 -10.94
CA GLU A 174 -3.54 -6.12 -12.34
C GLU A 174 -2.27 -6.78 -12.87
N ARG A 175 -1.14 -6.68 -12.16
CA ARG A 175 0.12 -7.34 -12.54
C ARG A 175 0.01 -8.85 -12.58
N SER A 176 -0.65 -9.45 -11.59
CA SER A 176 -0.85 -10.90 -11.54
C SER A 176 -1.65 -11.37 -12.75
N ILE A 177 -2.76 -10.70 -13.06
CA ILE A 177 -3.61 -11.07 -14.20
C ILE A 177 -2.88 -10.85 -15.52
N MET A 178 -2.08 -9.79 -15.62
CA MET A 178 -1.24 -9.53 -16.79
C MET A 178 -0.30 -10.70 -17.11
N LEU A 179 0.32 -11.29 -16.09
CA LEU A 179 1.10 -12.53 -16.22
C LEU A 179 0.20 -13.69 -16.63
N MET A 180 -0.90 -13.93 -15.90
CA MET A 180 -1.77 -15.08 -16.09
C MET A 180 -2.44 -15.18 -17.46
N THR A 181 -2.66 -14.04 -18.11
CA THR A 181 -3.27 -13.95 -19.44
C THR A 181 -2.31 -14.21 -20.59
N ASP A 182 -1.02 -14.28 -20.31
CA ASP A 182 0.02 -14.52 -21.33
C ASP A 182 0.39 -16.01 -21.43
N ASP A 183 0.82 -16.42 -22.62
CA ASP A 183 1.19 -17.80 -22.94
C ASP A 183 2.45 -18.30 -22.21
N VAL A 184 3.30 -17.38 -21.72
CA VAL A 184 4.49 -17.69 -20.91
C VAL A 184 4.15 -18.54 -19.68
N VAL A 185 2.92 -18.43 -19.17
CA VAL A 185 2.44 -19.18 -18.01
C VAL A 185 2.45 -20.69 -18.26
N ASP A 186 2.23 -21.13 -19.50
CA ASP A 186 2.22 -22.55 -19.84
C ASP A 186 3.65 -23.14 -19.84
N GLU A 187 4.62 -22.32 -20.23
CA GLU A 187 6.03 -22.68 -20.13
C GLU A 187 6.52 -22.67 -18.68
N ILE A 188 6.19 -21.63 -17.92
CA ILE A 188 6.48 -21.57 -16.48
C ILE A 188 5.91 -22.78 -15.76
N LYS A 189 4.66 -23.16 -16.05
CA LYS A 189 4.01 -24.32 -15.43
C LYS A 189 4.65 -25.65 -15.84
N ARG A 190 5.25 -25.73 -17.04
CA ARG A 190 5.99 -26.93 -17.50
C ARG A 190 7.31 -27.09 -16.74
N VAL A 191 8.04 -26.00 -16.53
CA VAL A 191 9.36 -26.01 -15.88
C VAL A 191 9.24 -26.01 -14.35
N TYR A 192 8.22 -25.36 -13.81
CA TYR A 192 7.96 -25.26 -12.38
C TYR A 192 6.45 -25.43 -12.06
N PRO A 193 5.94 -26.68 -12.07
CA PRO A 193 4.50 -26.98 -11.91
C PRO A 193 3.90 -26.55 -10.56
N GLU A 194 4.75 -26.38 -9.55
CA GLU A 194 4.33 -26.01 -8.20
C GLU A 194 4.01 -24.52 -8.04
N LEU A 195 4.36 -23.66 -9.02
CA LEU A 195 4.03 -22.24 -8.92
C LEU A 195 2.51 -22.08 -8.76
N PRO A 196 2.03 -21.25 -7.82
CA PRO A 196 0.61 -21.15 -7.46
C PRO A 196 -0.22 -20.37 -8.50
N LEU A 197 -0.11 -20.79 -9.76
CA LEU A 197 -0.83 -20.24 -10.89
C LEU A 197 -2.31 -20.67 -10.85
N TYR A 198 -3.21 -19.78 -11.26
CA TYR A 198 -4.65 -19.98 -11.32
C TYR A 198 -5.18 -19.57 -12.70
N ASN A 199 -6.27 -20.20 -13.12
CA ASN A 199 -6.84 -19.98 -14.46
C ASN A 199 -8.10 -19.11 -14.41
N HIS A 200 -8.73 -18.99 -13.24
CA HIS A 200 -9.92 -18.17 -13.09
C HIS A 200 -9.79 -17.20 -11.92
N ILE A 201 -10.40 -16.03 -12.08
CA ILE A 201 -10.62 -15.08 -11.00
C ILE A 201 -12.09 -14.67 -11.00
N SER A 202 -12.68 -14.60 -9.81
CA SER A 202 -14.05 -14.16 -9.59
C SER A 202 -14.06 -12.77 -8.99
N LEU A 203 -14.95 -11.92 -9.49
CA LEU A 203 -15.25 -10.60 -8.97
C LEU A 203 -16.65 -10.66 -8.36
N SER A 204 -16.79 -10.19 -7.12
CA SER A 204 -18.07 -10.06 -6.45
C SER A 204 -18.17 -8.73 -5.72
N ALA A 205 -19.39 -8.31 -5.43
CA ALA A 205 -19.59 -7.25 -4.44
C ALA A 205 -18.94 -7.67 -3.10
N LYS A 206 -18.22 -6.75 -2.48
CA LYS A 206 -17.58 -6.98 -1.20
C LYS A 206 -18.65 -7.16 -0.11
N PRO A 207 -18.61 -8.23 0.70
CA PRO A 207 -19.53 -8.38 1.80
C PRO A 207 -19.22 -7.33 2.88
N LEU A 208 -20.08 -6.32 3.03
CA LEU A 208 -19.94 -5.28 4.04
C LEU A 208 -20.79 -5.60 5.25
N TYR A 209 -20.23 -5.44 6.46
CA TYR A 209 -20.99 -5.60 7.70
C TYR A 209 -21.83 -4.35 7.97
N LYS A 210 -23.14 -4.54 8.18
CA LYS A 210 -24.06 -3.44 8.55
C LYS A 210 -23.58 -2.70 9.80
N ARG A 211 -23.04 -3.45 10.77
CA ARG A 211 -22.47 -2.89 12.01
C ARG A 211 -21.36 -1.88 11.74
N ASP A 212 -20.44 -2.19 10.84
CA ASP A 212 -19.28 -1.34 10.56
C ASP A 212 -19.74 -0.02 9.91
N LEU A 213 -20.70 -0.11 8.97
CA LEU A 213 -21.30 1.04 8.31
C LEU A 213 -22.10 1.93 9.28
N ARG A 214 -22.91 1.34 10.18
CA ARG A 214 -23.65 2.08 11.23
C ARG A 214 -22.74 2.83 12.19
N ASN A 215 -21.58 2.26 12.49
CA ASN A 215 -20.67 2.78 13.51
C ASN A 215 -19.60 3.72 12.96
N THR A 216 -19.68 4.10 11.68
CA THR A 216 -18.74 5.04 11.07
C THR A 216 -18.65 6.36 11.85
N TYR A 217 -19.79 6.88 12.29
CA TYR A 217 -19.90 8.07 13.15
C TYR A 217 -20.22 7.71 14.61
N GLY A 218 -20.11 6.43 15.00
CA GLY A 218 -20.47 5.95 16.33
C GLY A 218 -19.35 6.13 17.36
N GLY A 219 -19.70 6.14 18.65
CA GLY A 219 -18.76 6.19 19.77
C GLY A 219 -18.93 7.40 20.70
N PHE A 220 -19.85 8.31 20.40
CA PHE A 220 -20.22 9.40 21.29
C PHE A 220 -21.13 8.89 22.43
N LYS A 221 -20.97 9.46 23.64
CA LYS A 221 -21.80 9.10 24.81
C LYS A 221 -23.29 9.42 24.62
N ILE A 222 -23.61 10.32 23.69
CA ILE A 222 -24.96 10.72 23.29
C ILE A 222 -24.92 10.79 21.76
N GLU A 223 -25.79 10.04 21.08
CA GLU A 223 -25.88 10.07 19.62
C GLU A 223 -26.51 11.39 19.16
N GLY A 224 -25.91 12.01 18.14
CA GLY A 224 -26.43 13.22 17.51
C GLY A 224 -27.57 12.92 16.52
N ASP A 225 -28.37 13.94 16.18
CA ASP A 225 -29.50 13.80 15.24
C ASP A 225 -29.07 13.35 13.83
N ILE A 226 -27.88 13.77 13.38
CA ILE A 226 -27.30 13.37 12.09
C ILE A 226 -27.01 11.87 12.07
N GLU A 227 -26.40 11.36 13.13
CA GLU A 227 -26.06 9.93 13.27
C GLU A 227 -27.33 9.07 13.27
N LYS A 228 -28.35 9.52 14.00
CA LYS A 228 -29.65 8.84 14.04
C LYS A 228 -30.32 8.82 12.67
N SER A 229 -30.38 9.97 11.99
CA SER A 229 -30.94 10.10 10.64
C SER A 229 -30.22 9.20 9.63
N GLN A 230 -28.90 9.17 9.65
CA GLN A 230 -28.10 8.32 8.77
C GLN A 230 -28.32 6.83 9.04
N LYS A 231 -28.37 6.41 10.30
CA LYS A 231 -28.67 5.01 10.67
C LYS A 231 -30.05 4.60 10.18
N GLU A 232 -31.06 5.45 10.38
CA GLU A 232 -32.42 5.20 9.90
C GLU A 232 -32.48 5.10 8.36
N ALA A 233 -31.73 5.95 7.65
CA ALA A 233 -31.63 5.88 6.19
C ALA A 233 -30.96 4.57 5.73
N LEU A 234 -29.86 4.16 6.37
CA LEU A 234 -29.17 2.90 6.07
C LEU A 234 -30.06 1.67 6.34
N GLU A 235 -30.81 1.63 7.44
CA GLU A 235 -31.75 0.52 7.70
C GLU A 235 -32.81 0.42 6.60
N LYS A 236 -33.46 1.55 6.26
CA LYS A 236 -34.48 1.58 5.21
C LYS A 236 -33.91 1.16 3.86
N LEU A 237 -32.69 1.56 3.54
CA LEU A 237 -32.00 1.11 2.35
C LEU A 237 -31.81 -0.41 2.36
N TRP A 238 -31.28 -0.99 3.44
CA TRP A 238 -31.07 -2.43 3.53
C TRP A 238 -32.38 -3.24 3.55
N GLU A 239 -33.47 -2.67 4.09
CA GLU A 239 -34.81 -3.27 4.01
C GLU A 239 -35.34 -3.32 2.58
N SER A 240 -34.98 -2.35 1.72
CA SER A 240 -35.32 -2.39 0.29
C SER A 240 -34.47 -3.37 -0.53
N TYR A 241 -33.36 -3.86 0.05
CA TYR A 241 -32.49 -4.89 -0.52
C TYR A 241 -32.45 -6.15 0.38
N PRO A 242 -33.59 -6.87 0.56
CA PRO A 242 -33.66 -7.99 1.48
C PRO A 242 -32.65 -9.09 1.18
N THR A 243 -31.95 -9.51 2.24
CA THR A 243 -31.05 -10.67 2.27
C THR A 243 -31.88 -11.94 2.43
N ASN A 244 -31.86 -12.84 1.44
CA ASN A 244 -32.64 -14.08 1.49
C ASN A 244 -32.01 -15.17 2.37
N ASN A 245 -30.77 -14.98 2.82
CA ASN A 245 -30.01 -15.93 3.63
C ASN A 245 -29.89 -15.43 5.08
N GLU A 246 -30.42 -16.21 6.04
CA GLU A 246 -30.41 -15.86 7.46
C GLU A 246 -29.01 -15.66 8.02
N ASP A 247 -28.04 -16.49 7.63
CA ASP A 247 -26.65 -16.40 8.09
C ASP A 247 -25.97 -15.12 7.62
N LYS A 248 -26.51 -14.46 6.58
CA LYS A 248 -25.96 -13.23 5.99
C LYS A 248 -26.74 -11.98 6.35
N LYS A 249 -27.75 -12.04 7.23
CA LYS A 249 -28.56 -10.86 7.63
C LYS A 249 -27.73 -9.70 8.19
N HIS A 250 -26.57 -10.01 8.77
CA HIS A 250 -25.61 -9.05 9.30
C HIS A 250 -24.79 -8.31 8.22
N LEU A 251 -24.82 -8.79 6.97
CA LEU A 251 -24.19 -8.18 5.81
C LEU A 251 -25.19 -7.31 5.04
N THR A 252 -24.67 -6.40 4.21
CA THR A 252 -25.46 -5.54 3.32
C THR A 252 -26.19 -6.32 2.22
N HIS A 253 -25.73 -7.51 1.85
CA HIS A 253 -26.30 -8.33 0.78
C HIS A 253 -26.07 -9.84 0.98
N ASP A 254 -26.80 -10.68 0.24
CA ASP A 254 -26.69 -12.15 0.31
C ASP A 254 -25.66 -12.75 -0.66
N GLY A 255 -25.21 -11.99 -1.67
CA GLY A 255 -24.22 -12.46 -2.63
C GLY A 255 -24.81 -13.13 -3.87
N LEU A 256 -26.14 -13.12 -4.06
CA LEU A 256 -26.80 -13.88 -5.14
C LEU A 256 -26.92 -13.11 -6.47
N SER A 257 -26.99 -11.77 -6.44
CA SER A 257 -27.11 -10.93 -7.65
C SER A 257 -26.02 -9.86 -7.67
N PHE A 258 -25.09 -9.95 -8.62
CA PHE A 258 -23.90 -9.08 -8.69
C PHE A 258 -24.27 -7.59 -8.68
N TYR A 259 -25.15 -7.17 -9.59
CA TYR A 259 -25.54 -5.76 -9.73
C TYR A 259 -26.27 -5.27 -8.49
N ARG A 260 -27.28 -6.01 -8.03
CA ARG A 260 -28.01 -5.68 -6.79
C ARG A 260 -27.08 -5.53 -5.58
N ASN A 261 -26.07 -6.37 -5.47
CA ASN A 261 -25.10 -6.33 -4.38
C ASN A 261 -24.11 -5.15 -4.50
N ILE A 262 -23.72 -4.76 -5.71
CA ILE A 262 -22.86 -3.59 -5.93
C ILE A 262 -23.65 -2.30 -5.69
N GLU A 263 -24.89 -2.22 -6.18
CA GLU A 263 -25.79 -1.09 -5.95
C GLU A 263 -25.93 -0.82 -4.45
N ILE A 264 -26.30 -1.81 -3.65
CA ILE A 264 -26.49 -1.63 -2.21
C ILE A 264 -25.22 -1.21 -1.49
N ASN A 265 -24.04 -1.68 -1.92
CA ASN A 265 -22.76 -1.24 -1.38
C ASN A 265 -22.46 0.23 -1.74
N ILE A 266 -22.65 0.62 -3.00
CA ILE A 266 -22.45 2.00 -3.47
C ILE A 266 -23.40 2.95 -2.73
N LEU A 267 -24.69 2.61 -2.69
CA LEU A 267 -25.72 3.40 -2.01
C LEU A 267 -25.43 3.54 -0.53
N SER A 268 -24.96 2.47 0.13
CA SER A 268 -24.55 2.53 1.54
C SER A 268 -23.41 3.53 1.76
N TYR A 269 -22.37 3.52 0.91
CA TYR A 269 -21.27 4.49 1.02
C TYR A 269 -21.71 5.92 0.71
N LEU A 270 -22.57 6.13 -0.29
CA LEU A 270 -23.12 7.45 -0.62
C LEU A 270 -23.92 8.07 0.53
N LEU A 271 -24.63 7.25 1.31
CA LEU A 271 -25.39 7.70 2.48
C LEU A 271 -24.49 8.07 3.65
N ILE A 272 -23.40 7.33 3.84
CA ILE A 272 -22.46 7.68 4.91
C ILE A 272 -21.78 9.01 4.57
N ASP A 273 -21.46 9.24 3.30
CA ASP A 273 -20.91 10.50 2.79
C ASP A 273 -21.96 11.58 2.49
N SER A 274 -23.18 11.49 3.06
CA SER A 274 -24.28 12.40 2.74
C SER A 274 -24.29 13.70 3.56
N THR A 275 -23.26 13.97 4.36
CA THR A 275 -23.21 15.19 5.19
C THR A 275 -22.72 16.39 4.38
N SER A 276 -23.28 17.57 4.66
CA SER A 276 -22.80 18.84 4.12
C SER A 276 -22.90 19.92 5.19
N MET A 277 -22.20 21.03 4.96
CA MET A 277 -22.31 22.22 5.79
C MET A 277 -23.76 22.76 5.78
N GLU A 278 -24.24 23.16 6.95
CA GLU A 278 -25.50 23.88 7.09
C GLU A 278 -25.28 25.36 6.78
N THR A 279 -26.02 25.88 5.81
CA THR A 279 -25.96 27.26 5.33
C THR A 279 -27.38 27.78 5.04
N ALA A 280 -27.52 29.09 4.87
CA ALA A 280 -28.80 29.67 4.44
C ALA A 280 -29.18 29.28 3.00
N PHE A 281 -28.23 28.76 2.22
CA PHE A 281 -28.38 28.47 0.79
C PHE A 281 -28.74 27.01 0.48
N ASN A 282 -28.81 26.14 1.50
CA ASN A 282 -29.27 24.75 1.32
C ASN A 282 -30.69 24.74 0.74
N GLY A 283 -30.94 23.81 -0.17
CA GLY A 283 -32.20 23.57 -0.83
C GLY A 283 -32.91 22.33 -0.30
N LYS A 284 -34.09 22.07 -0.87
CA LYS A 284 -34.84 20.83 -0.68
C LYS A 284 -35.01 20.14 -2.02
N TYR A 285 -34.91 18.82 -1.99
CA TYR A 285 -35.29 17.99 -3.12
C TYR A 285 -36.71 17.46 -2.88
N ASN A 286 -37.57 17.58 -3.89
CA ASN A 286 -39.01 17.36 -3.71
C ASN A 286 -39.41 15.88 -3.63
N ILE A 287 -38.48 14.96 -3.92
CA ILE A 287 -38.72 13.52 -3.88
C ILE A 287 -38.20 13.01 -2.54
N SER A 288 -39.06 12.27 -1.83
CA SER A 288 -38.69 11.74 -0.53
C SER A 288 -37.62 10.66 -0.68
N TYR A 289 -36.73 10.54 0.31
CA TYR A 289 -35.73 9.47 0.33
C TYR A 289 -36.35 8.07 0.18
N TYR A 290 -37.55 7.86 0.72
CA TYR A 290 -38.28 6.60 0.61
C TYR A 290 -38.72 6.27 -0.82
N ASP A 291 -39.08 7.28 -1.60
CA ASP A 291 -39.42 7.11 -3.01
C ASP A 291 -38.16 6.84 -3.84
N ILE A 292 -37.04 7.48 -3.50
CA ILE A 292 -35.74 7.25 -4.15
C ILE A 292 -35.30 5.79 -4.00
N ILE A 293 -35.35 5.21 -2.79
CA ILE A 293 -34.88 3.82 -2.59
C ILE A 293 -35.79 2.77 -3.25
N LYS A 294 -37.05 3.11 -3.49
CA LYS A 294 -38.03 2.23 -4.16
C LYS A 294 -37.87 2.15 -5.67
N GLU A 295 -37.21 3.13 -6.26
CA GLU A 295 -36.97 3.17 -7.70
C GLU A 295 -36.24 1.89 -8.16
N GLU A 296 -36.69 1.24 -9.23
CA GLU A 296 -36.10 -0.04 -9.65
C GLU A 296 -34.82 0.20 -10.46
N ASP A 297 -34.78 1.26 -11.25
CA ASP A 297 -33.64 1.60 -12.08
C ASP A 297 -32.52 2.29 -11.29
N PHE A 298 -31.31 1.75 -11.39
CA PHE A 298 -30.17 2.28 -10.65
C PHE A 298 -29.70 3.66 -11.15
N TYR A 299 -29.86 3.96 -12.44
CA TYR A 299 -29.49 5.27 -12.98
C TYR A 299 -30.44 6.35 -12.47
N GLU A 300 -31.74 6.08 -12.40
CA GLU A 300 -32.71 6.99 -11.77
C GLU A 300 -32.44 7.16 -10.26
N LYS A 301 -32.12 6.07 -9.54
CA LYS A 301 -31.65 6.18 -8.13
C LYS A 301 -30.46 7.12 -7.98
N LEU A 302 -29.43 6.94 -8.80
CA LEU A 302 -28.25 7.79 -8.79
C LEU A 302 -28.57 9.24 -9.13
N LYS A 303 -29.44 9.48 -10.12
CA LYS A 303 -29.90 10.83 -10.49
C LYS A 303 -30.60 11.52 -9.33
N HIS A 304 -31.54 10.84 -8.67
CA HIS A 304 -32.23 11.38 -7.52
C HIS A 304 -31.28 11.67 -6.36
N LEU A 305 -30.36 10.75 -6.03
CA LEU A 305 -29.37 10.97 -4.98
C LEU A 305 -28.39 12.09 -5.30
N PHE A 306 -27.96 12.21 -6.56
CA PHE A 306 -27.12 13.30 -7.02
C PHE A 306 -27.84 14.64 -6.82
N LEU A 307 -29.04 14.78 -7.37
CA LEU A 307 -29.83 16.00 -7.28
C LEU A 307 -30.16 16.35 -5.82
N HIS A 308 -30.45 15.35 -5.00
CA HIS A 308 -30.62 15.53 -3.55
C HIS A 308 -29.34 16.07 -2.90
N LYS A 309 -28.16 15.49 -3.21
CA LYS A 309 -26.87 15.96 -2.68
C LYS A 309 -26.55 17.38 -3.14
N ILE A 310 -26.77 17.72 -4.41
CA ILE A 310 -26.54 19.09 -4.91
C ILE A 310 -27.52 20.08 -4.26
N ALA A 311 -28.81 19.73 -4.14
CA ALA A 311 -29.79 20.57 -3.47
C ALA A 311 -29.39 20.83 -2.02
N TYR A 312 -28.90 19.81 -1.32
CA TYR A 312 -28.43 19.95 0.06
C TYR A 312 -27.16 20.82 0.15
N ILE A 313 -26.31 20.84 -0.88
CA ILE A 313 -25.14 21.74 -0.92
C ILE A 313 -25.54 23.20 -1.20
N ASP A 314 -26.25 23.46 -2.29
CA ASP A 314 -26.69 24.82 -2.67
C ASP A 314 -27.89 24.78 -3.64
N LYS A 315 -28.98 25.48 -3.29
CA LYS A 315 -30.23 25.48 -4.05
C LYS A 315 -30.10 26.13 -5.43
N TYR A 316 -29.23 27.13 -5.58
CA TYR A 316 -29.06 27.89 -6.84
C TYR A 316 -28.26 27.10 -7.86
N ILE A 317 -27.21 26.41 -7.41
CA ILE A 317 -26.47 25.44 -8.22
C ILE A 317 -27.39 24.28 -8.61
N TYR A 318 -28.18 23.75 -7.67
CA TYR A 318 -29.17 22.72 -7.98
C TYR A 318 -30.15 23.15 -9.08
N TYR A 319 -30.73 24.34 -8.98
CA TYR A 319 -31.65 24.83 -10.00
C TYR A 319 -31.03 24.94 -11.39
N TYR A 320 -29.73 25.25 -11.46
CA TYR A 320 -29.01 25.30 -12.72
C TYR A 320 -28.71 23.89 -13.27
N LEU A 321 -28.17 23.01 -12.43
CA LEU A 321 -27.72 21.68 -12.88
C LEU A 321 -28.86 20.71 -13.17
N LYS A 322 -29.99 20.81 -12.45
CA LYS A 322 -31.11 19.87 -12.63
C LYS A 322 -31.65 19.84 -14.05
N ASP A 323 -31.65 20.99 -14.74
CA ASP A 323 -32.21 21.14 -16.08
C ASP A 323 -31.20 20.77 -17.18
N LEU A 324 -29.90 20.70 -16.83
CA LEU A 324 -28.82 20.30 -17.72
C LEU A 324 -28.53 18.79 -17.68
N LEU A 325 -28.91 18.10 -16.60
CA LEU A 325 -28.69 16.67 -16.47
C LEU A 325 -29.65 15.90 -17.38
N THR A 326 -29.16 15.57 -18.57
CA THR A 326 -29.85 14.76 -19.59
C THR A 326 -29.14 13.41 -19.73
N ASP A 327 -29.90 12.33 -19.92
CA ASP A 327 -29.39 10.96 -20.11
C ASP A 327 -28.35 10.50 -19.06
N TYR A 328 -28.48 11.01 -17.83
CA TYR A 328 -27.56 10.74 -16.72
C TYR A 328 -26.10 11.16 -16.98
N ASP A 329 -25.82 12.02 -17.96
CA ASP A 329 -24.45 12.43 -18.29
C ASP A 329 -23.91 13.47 -17.30
N TYR A 330 -23.39 12.96 -16.18
CA TYR A 330 -22.72 13.80 -15.18
C TYR A 330 -21.41 14.41 -15.70
N GLN A 331 -20.74 13.77 -16.66
CA GLN A 331 -19.44 14.27 -17.14
C GLN A 331 -19.62 15.58 -17.89
N SER A 332 -20.68 15.69 -18.71
CA SER A 332 -21.04 16.94 -19.39
C SER A 332 -21.35 18.09 -18.42
N LEU A 333 -21.94 17.80 -17.25
CA LEU A 333 -22.20 18.82 -16.23
C LEU A 333 -20.93 19.53 -15.75
N LEU A 334 -19.81 18.81 -15.66
CA LEU A 334 -18.56 19.38 -15.16
C LEU A 334 -18.08 20.55 -16.04
N PHE A 335 -18.23 20.43 -17.37
CA PHE A 335 -17.84 21.48 -18.31
C PHE A 335 -18.70 22.75 -18.16
N HIS A 336 -20.02 22.58 -18.01
CA HIS A 336 -20.94 23.71 -17.79
C HIS A 336 -20.77 24.36 -16.41
N PHE A 337 -20.39 23.56 -15.40
CA PHE A 337 -20.28 24.00 -14.03
C PHE A 337 -19.11 24.99 -13.82
N GLU A 338 -17.95 24.76 -14.43
CA GLU A 338 -16.73 25.53 -14.18
C GLU A 338 -16.80 26.99 -14.66
N SER A 339 -17.60 27.28 -15.69
CA SER A 339 -17.70 28.62 -16.30
C SER A 339 -18.84 29.50 -15.74
N THR A 340 -19.63 29.00 -14.80
CA THR A 340 -20.95 29.60 -14.48
C THR A 340 -20.94 30.44 -13.19
N ASN A 341 -21.63 31.59 -13.25
CA ASN A 341 -22.01 32.37 -12.09
C ASN A 341 -23.44 31.99 -11.65
N PHE A 342 -23.58 31.52 -10.41
CA PHE A 342 -24.85 31.00 -9.87
C PHE A 342 -25.73 32.06 -9.19
N ASP A 343 -25.37 33.34 -9.27
CA ASP A 343 -26.09 34.45 -8.63
C ASP A 343 -27.23 35.01 -9.51
N GLU A 344 -27.40 34.55 -10.75
CA GLU A 344 -28.38 35.13 -11.68
C GLU A 344 -29.81 35.11 -11.12
N LYS A 345 -30.23 33.99 -10.52
CA LYS A 345 -31.56 33.85 -9.91
C LYS A 345 -31.73 34.71 -8.65
N LEU A 346 -30.65 34.93 -7.88
CA LEU A 346 -30.66 35.87 -6.75
C LEU A 346 -30.83 37.32 -7.24
N LYS A 347 -30.12 37.69 -8.31
CA LYS A 347 -30.24 39.00 -8.96
C LYS A 347 -31.62 39.22 -9.55
N GLU A 348 -32.21 38.19 -10.15
CA GLU A 348 -33.59 38.23 -10.66
C GLU A 348 -34.59 38.54 -9.54
N LYS A 349 -34.50 37.82 -8.41
CA LYS A 349 -35.34 38.07 -7.22
C LYS A 349 -35.19 39.49 -6.68
N GLN A 350 -33.97 40.00 -6.61
CA GLN A 350 -33.71 41.40 -6.21
C GLN A 350 -34.43 42.37 -7.14
N SER A 351 -34.30 42.16 -8.45
CA SER A 351 -34.93 42.99 -9.48
C SER A 351 -36.45 42.96 -9.39
N ASN A 352 -37.05 41.77 -9.20
CA ASN A 352 -38.49 41.59 -9.06
C ASN A 352 -39.03 42.36 -7.84
N LEU A 353 -38.39 42.22 -6.69
CA LEU A 353 -38.79 42.92 -5.47
C LEU A 353 -38.64 44.45 -5.60
N ILE A 354 -37.53 44.94 -6.17
CA ILE A 354 -37.33 46.37 -6.41
C ILE A 354 -38.37 46.90 -7.42
N SER A 355 -38.67 46.14 -8.47
CA SER A 355 -39.69 46.50 -9.45
C SER A 355 -41.07 46.63 -8.80
N LEU A 356 -41.43 45.71 -7.90
CA LEU A 356 -42.65 45.79 -7.10
C LEU A 356 -42.69 47.06 -6.25
N ILE A 357 -41.62 47.34 -5.49
CA ILE A 357 -41.55 48.55 -4.65
C ILE A 357 -41.66 49.83 -5.50
N ARG A 358 -41.00 49.87 -6.66
CA ARG A 358 -41.06 51.02 -7.59
C ARG A 358 -42.44 51.20 -8.21
N SER A 359 -43.11 50.11 -8.59
CA SER A 359 -44.46 50.17 -9.15
C SER A 359 -45.46 50.71 -8.14
N TYR A 360 -45.36 50.29 -6.88
CA TYR A 360 -46.21 50.79 -5.79
C TYR A 360 -45.89 52.21 -5.35
N LYS A 361 -44.62 52.63 -5.45
CA LYS A 361 -44.23 54.05 -5.28
C LYS A 361 -44.90 54.95 -6.33
N LEU A 362 -45.04 54.48 -7.57
CA LEU A 362 -45.74 55.22 -8.64
C LEU A 362 -47.25 55.21 -8.45
N SER A 363 -47.85 54.07 -8.08
CA SER A 363 -49.29 53.93 -7.88
C SER A 363 -49.78 54.69 -6.65
N ALA A 364 -48.92 54.94 -5.66
CA ALA A 364 -49.23 55.76 -4.49
C ALA A 364 -49.70 57.19 -4.87
N ARG A 365 -49.35 57.71 -6.05
CA ARG A 365 -49.81 59.03 -6.52
C ARG A 365 -51.20 59.01 -7.17
N ARG A 366 -51.74 57.82 -7.49
CA ARG A 366 -52.91 57.64 -8.35
C ARG A 366 -54.10 57.01 -7.65
N LEU A 367 -53.86 56.10 -6.70
CA LEU A 367 -54.88 55.33 -6.01
C LEU A 367 -55.30 55.97 -4.68
N GLU A 368 -56.52 55.65 -4.23
CA GLU A 368 -56.95 55.94 -2.87
C GLU A 368 -56.04 55.22 -1.86
N LYS A 369 -55.80 55.80 -0.68
CA LYS A 369 -54.78 55.29 0.25
C LYS A 369 -55.11 53.92 0.84
N ASN A 370 -56.38 53.67 1.11
CA ASN A 370 -56.84 52.39 1.64
C ASN A 370 -56.75 51.30 0.56
N GLU A 371 -57.28 51.57 -0.63
CA GLU A 371 -57.18 50.66 -1.79
C GLU A 371 -55.72 50.37 -2.17
N TRP A 372 -54.85 51.39 -2.11
CA TRP A 372 -53.41 51.22 -2.35
C TRP A 372 -52.77 50.29 -1.32
N ASN A 373 -53.12 50.44 -0.04
CA ASN A 373 -52.54 49.65 1.04
C ASN A 373 -52.96 48.18 0.98
N GLU A 374 -54.24 47.91 0.73
CA GLU A 374 -54.75 46.54 0.55
C GLU A 374 -54.06 45.85 -0.64
N SER A 375 -54.02 46.52 -1.80
CA SER A 375 -53.37 45.98 -2.99
C SER A 375 -51.87 45.73 -2.79
N PHE A 376 -51.18 46.64 -2.06
CA PHE A 376 -49.77 46.48 -1.74
C PHE A 376 -49.53 45.31 -0.80
N SER A 377 -50.37 45.14 0.24
CA SER A 377 -50.29 44.01 1.17
C SER A 377 -50.44 42.69 0.43
N GLU A 378 -51.48 42.52 -0.39
CA GLU A 378 -51.73 41.28 -1.11
C GLU A 378 -50.57 40.92 -2.04
N SER A 379 -50.06 41.89 -2.80
CA SER A 379 -48.95 41.66 -3.73
C SER A 379 -47.64 41.36 -3.01
N LEU A 380 -47.40 42.03 -1.87
CA LEU A 380 -46.22 41.79 -1.04
C LEU A 380 -46.29 40.40 -0.41
N ASP A 381 -47.42 40.01 0.18
CA ASP A 381 -47.62 38.70 0.81
C ASP A 381 -47.47 37.57 -0.22
N LEU A 382 -48.05 37.73 -1.42
CA LEU A 382 -47.90 36.77 -2.51
C LEU A 382 -46.43 36.60 -2.92
N LEU A 383 -45.68 37.70 -3.06
CA LEU A 383 -44.27 37.64 -3.44
C LEU A 383 -43.42 37.02 -2.33
N LEU A 384 -43.64 37.40 -1.07
CA LEU A 384 -42.85 36.90 0.06
C LEU A 384 -43.05 35.40 0.27
N ASN A 385 -44.28 34.91 0.10
CA ASN A 385 -44.62 33.48 0.24
C ASN A 385 -44.22 32.64 -0.97
N SER A 386 -43.96 33.22 -2.14
CA SER A 386 -43.59 32.46 -3.34
C SER A 386 -42.09 32.49 -3.62
N GLU A 387 -41.45 33.65 -3.54
CA GLU A 387 -40.06 33.83 -3.95
C GLU A 387 -39.09 33.98 -2.76
N PHE A 388 -39.56 34.36 -1.58
CA PHE A 388 -38.69 34.73 -0.46
C PHE A 388 -38.79 33.78 0.74
N GLU A 389 -39.19 32.52 0.53
CA GLU A 389 -39.30 31.50 1.59
C GLU A 389 -37.97 31.08 2.25
N GLY A 390 -36.83 31.29 1.59
CA GLY A 390 -35.52 30.86 2.08
C GLY A 390 -35.04 31.59 3.35
N GLU A 391 -34.20 30.92 4.16
CA GLU A 391 -33.56 31.50 5.35
C GLU A 391 -32.72 32.74 5.03
N GLU A 392 -32.08 32.77 3.85
CA GLU A 392 -31.28 33.92 3.41
C GLU A 392 -32.13 35.21 3.28
N PHE A 393 -33.45 35.07 3.10
CA PHE A 393 -34.38 36.19 2.95
C PHE A 393 -35.12 36.54 4.24
N LYS A 394 -34.86 35.84 5.36
CA LYS A 394 -35.56 36.05 6.64
C LYS A 394 -35.57 37.51 7.09
N ASN A 395 -34.41 38.16 7.07
CA ASN A 395 -34.27 39.57 7.43
C ASN A 395 -35.06 40.49 6.48
N ILE A 396 -35.09 40.17 5.18
CA ILE A 396 -35.85 40.95 4.19
C ILE A 396 -37.35 40.85 4.49
N ARG A 397 -37.87 39.64 4.71
CA ARG A 397 -39.28 39.43 5.08
C ARG A 397 -39.66 40.18 6.34
N GLU A 398 -38.93 39.96 7.44
CA GLU A 398 -39.23 40.59 8.73
C GLU A 398 -39.20 42.13 8.65
N ASN A 399 -38.25 42.69 7.88
CA ASN A 399 -38.16 44.14 7.70
C ASN A 399 -39.30 44.70 6.85
N LEU A 400 -39.70 44.00 5.79
CA LEU A 400 -40.81 44.40 4.93
C LEU A 400 -42.17 44.30 5.64
N GLU A 401 -42.39 43.25 6.42
CA GLU A 401 -43.59 43.08 7.24
C GLU A 401 -43.71 44.18 8.31
N LYS A 402 -42.62 44.45 9.04
CA LYS A 402 -42.55 45.54 10.03
C LYS A 402 -42.83 46.88 9.37
N TYR A 403 -42.22 47.12 8.21
CA TYR A 403 -42.41 48.34 7.45
C TYR A 403 -43.86 48.52 6.98
N HIS A 404 -44.44 47.49 6.37
CA HIS A 404 -45.81 47.50 5.88
C HIS A 404 -46.79 47.80 7.03
N SER A 405 -46.57 47.18 8.19
CA SER A 405 -47.35 47.44 9.41
C SER A 405 -47.27 48.90 9.84
N HIS A 406 -46.08 49.51 9.81
CA HIS A 406 -45.89 50.92 10.18
C HIS A 406 -46.56 51.89 9.19
N ILE A 407 -46.57 51.57 7.89
CA ILE A 407 -47.28 52.35 6.89
C ILE A 407 -48.79 52.24 7.08
N SER A 408 -49.29 51.02 7.25
CA SER A 408 -50.72 50.75 7.46
C SER A 408 -51.28 51.56 8.62
N ILE A 409 -50.58 51.57 9.77
CA ILE A 409 -50.97 52.38 10.95
C ILE A 409 -51.04 53.88 10.60
N LYS A 410 -50.03 54.40 9.90
CA LYS A 410 -49.97 55.83 9.56
C LYS A 410 -51.01 56.27 8.52
N ILE A 411 -51.44 55.35 7.65
CA ILE A 411 -52.56 55.57 6.73
C ILE A 411 -53.86 55.71 7.52
N ILE A 412 -54.10 54.81 8.49
CA ILE A 412 -55.27 54.84 9.38
C ILE A 412 -55.31 56.12 10.23
N GLU A 413 -54.16 56.59 10.72
CA GLU A 413 -54.04 57.85 11.49
C GLU A 413 -54.32 59.13 10.68
N ASN A 414 -54.52 59.03 9.36
CA ASN A 414 -54.88 60.12 8.45
C ASN A 414 -54.02 61.39 8.58
N LYS A 415 -52.69 61.19 8.64
CA LYS A 415 -51.70 62.26 8.87
C LYS A 415 -51.63 63.27 7.72
N LYS A 416 -51.48 64.57 8.02
CA LYS A 416 -51.05 65.59 7.03
C LYS A 416 -49.74 65.13 6.37
N ASN A 417 -49.67 65.20 5.02
CA ASN A 417 -48.54 64.79 4.17
C ASN A 417 -48.25 63.27 4.12
N ILE A 418 -49.27 62.42 4.26
CA ILE A 418 -49.14 60.95 4.17
C ILE A 418 -48.51 60.46 2.84
N LEU A 419 -48.76 61.15 1.72
CA LEU A 419 -48.19 60.79 0.42
C LEU A 419 -46.67 60.90 0.42
N ASP A 420 -46.13 62.04 0.89
CA ASP A 420 -44.68 62.26 0.98
C ASP A 420 -44.04 61.28 1.95
N TYR A 421 -44.75 60.94 3.04
CA TYR A 421 -44.32 59.92 3.97
C TYR A 421 -44.20 58.54 3.31
N ILE A 422 -45.22 58.09 2.57
CA ILE A 422 -45.20 56.80 1.85
C ILE A 422 -44.06 56.77 0.83
N ILE A 423 -43.91 57.82 0.02
CA ILE A 423 -42.87 57.89 -1.02
C ILE A 423 -41.47 57.83 -0.39
N THR A 424 -41.21 58.67 0.62
CA THR A 424 -39.90 58.70 1.32
C THR A 424 -39.63 57.38 2.04
N SER A 425 -40.67 56.74 2.56
CA SER A 425 -40.57 55.45 3.22
C SER A 425 -40.22 54.35 2.22
N LEU A 426 -40.82 54.34 1.02
CA LEU A 426 -40.54 53.32 -0.01
C LEU A 426 -39.14 53.49 -0.59
N GLU A 427 -38.63 54.73 -0.69
CA GLU A 427 -37.23 55.00 -1.03
C GLU A 427 -36.26 54.40 -0.01
N LYS A 428 -36.56 54.55 1.28
CA LYS A 428 -35.76 53.93 2.34
C LYS A 428 -35.81 52.41 2.27
N VAL A 429 -36.97 51.82 1.94
CA VAL A 429 -37.11 50.38 1.74
C VAL A 429 -36.32 49.90 0.55
N GLU A 430 -36.37 50.59 -0.58
CA GLU A 430 -35.56 50.26 -1.76
C GLU A 430 -34.06 50.26 -1.43
N ILE A 431 -33.57 51.27 -0.69
CA ILE A 431 -32.17 51.30 -0.22
C ILE A 431 -31.88 50.13 0.74
N GLY A 432 -32.81 49.84 1.66
CA GLY A 432 -32.68 48.74 2.61
C GLY A 432 -32.67 47.36 1.95
N ILE A 433 -33.47 47.16 0.90
CA ILE A 433 -33.50 45.94 0.09
C ILE A 433 -32.14 45.75 -0.58
N ASN A 434 -31.61 46.78 -1.24
CA ASN A 434 -30.29 46.69 -1.88
C ASN A 434 -29.20 46.30 -0.89
N LYS A 435 -29.13 46.97 0.27
CA LYS A 435 -28.17 46.63 1.32
C LYS A 435 -28.34 45.20 1.86
N SER A 436 -29.59 44.73 1.97
CA SER A 436 -29.86 43.36 2.43
C SER A 436 -29.40 42.33 1.41
N PHE A 437 -29.60 42.58 0.12
CA PHE A 437 -29.09 41.73 -0.96
C PHE A 437 -27.57 41.78 -1.07
N ASP A 438 -26.95 42.95 -0.92
CA ASP A 438 -25.48 43.08 -0.87
C ASP A 438 -24.89 42.18 0.23
N ALA A 439 -25.50 42.18 1.43
CA ALA A 439 -25.10 41.30 2.52
C ALA A 439 -25.29 39.79 2.20
N ILE A 440 -26.36 39.43 1.47
CA ILE A 440 -26.56 38.04 1.01
C ILE A 440 -25.47 37.64 -0.01
N PHE A 441 -25.14 38.52 -0.95
CA PHE A 441 -24.08 38.27 -1.93
C PHE A 441 -22.71 38.15 -1.28
N GLU A 442 -22.40 39.02 -0.31
CA GLU A 442 -21.16 38.94 0.49
C GLU A 442 -21.09 37.61 1.24
N ALA A 443 -22.14 37.24 1.99
CA ALA A 443 -22.20 35.98 2.72
C ALA A 443 -22.04 34.76 1.80
N ARG A 444 -22.62 34.81 0.59
CA ARG A 444 -22.46 33.74 -0.41
C ARG A 444 -21.06 33.71 -0.99
N PHE A 445 -20.47 34.87 -1.28
CA PHE A 445 -19.12 35.00 -1.83
C PHE A 445 -18.07 34.39 -0.90
N GLU A 446 -18.24 34.52 0.42
CA GLU A 446 -17.31 33.94 1.41
C GLU A 446 -17.27 32.40 1.37
N ILE A 447 -18.37 31.74 0.98
CA ILE A 447 -18.50 30.28 1.02
C ILE A 447 -18.59 29.62 -0.36
N ILE A 448 -18.74 30.40 -1.44
CA ILE A 448 -19.06 29.87 -2.78
C ILE A 448 -18.01 28.88 -3.30
N ASP A 449 -16.73 29.10 -3.01
CA ASP A 449 -15.67 28.20 -3.44
C ASP A 449 -15.76 26.84 -2.73
N GLN A 450 -16.14 26.82 -1.46
CA GLN A 450 -16.36 25.58 -0.71
C GLN A 450 -17.59 24.83 -1.26
N LEU A 451 -18.69 25.54 -1.51
CA LEU A 451 -19.89 24.97 -2.12
C LEU A 451 -19.57 24.41 -3.51
N LYS A 452 -18.83 25.17 -4.34
CA LYS A 452 -18.45 24.75 -5.69
C LYS A 452 -17.56 23.52 -5.66
N ASN A 453 -16.61 23.45 -4.74
CA ASN A 453 -15.78 22.27 -4.54
C ASN A 453 -16.60 21.04 -4.12
N GLY A 454 -17.58 21.21 -3.23
CA GLY A 454 -18.50 20.14 -2.84
C GLY A 454 -19.29 19.59 -4.03
N VAL A 455 -19.85 20.47 -4.86
CA VAL A 455 -20.59 20.09 -6.08
C VAL A 455 -19.67 19.43 -7.10
N LYS A 456 -18.48 19.97 -7.34
CA LYS A 456 -17.50 19.38 -8.26
C LYS A 456 -17.12 17.95 -7.87
N LYS A 457 -16.91 17.69 -6.58
CA LYS A 457 -16.66 16.34 -6.04
C LYS A 457 -17.87 15.42 -6.27
N ALA A 458 -19.09 15.91 -6.00
CA ALA A 458 -20.29 15.13 -6.27
C ALA A 458 -20.44 14.77 -7.76
N ILE A 459 -20.22 15.73 -8.67
CA ILE A 459 -20.27 15.46 -10.12
C ILE A 459 -19.27 14.36 -10.51
N LYS A 460 -18.02 14.47 -10.06
CA LYS A 460 -16.98 13.47 -10.34
C LYS A 460 -17.30 12.09 -9.79
N LEU A 461 -17.75 12.00 -8.54
CA LEU A 461 -18.11 10.74 -7.90
C LEU A 461 -19.25 10.03 -8.63
N PHE A 462 -20.34 10.73 -8.90
CA PHE A 462 -21.50 10.14 -9.59
C PHE A 462 -21.17 9.77 -11.04
N SER A 463 -20.35 10.59 -11.73
CA SER A 463 -19.81 10.25 -13.05
C SER A 463 -18.96 8.97 -13.01
N ALA A 464 -18.04 8.85 -12.05
CA ALA A 464 -17.20 7.68 -11.90
C ALA A 464 -18.03 6.40 -11.65
N ILE A 465 -19.03 6.48 -10.76
CA ILE A 465 -19.94 5.38 -10.44
C ILE A 465 -20.70 4.94 -11.70
N GLN A 466 -21.31 5.88 -12.42
CA GLN A 466 -22.09 5.59 -13.63
C GLN A 466 -21.21 4.95 -14.71
N ILE A 467 -20.02 5.51 -14.97
CA ILE A 467 -19.08 5.00 -15.98
C ILE A 467 -18.62 3.59 -15.62
N PHE A 468 -18.31 3.33 -14.35
CA PHE A 468 -17.93 2.00 -13.87
C PHE A 468 -19.08 1.01 -14.00
N TYR A 469 -20.27 1.34 -13.49
CA TYR A 469 -21.45 0.48 -13.52
C TYR A 469 -21.82 0.10 -14.96
N THR A 470 -21.92 1.09 -15.86
CA THR A 470 -22.20 0.88 -17.29
C THR A 470 -21.14 0.01 -17.95
N PHE A 471 -19.86 0.20 -17.60
CA PHE A 471 -18.80 -0.64 -18.11
C PHE A 471 -18.93 -2.09 -17.65
N THR A 472 -19.32 -2.33 -16.38
CA THR A 472 -19.51 -3.71 -15.88
C THR A 472 -20.62 -4.47 -16.59
N ILE A 473 -21.67 -3.79 -17.07
CA ILE A 473 -22.73 -4.40 -17.88
C ILE A 473 -22.15 -4.91 -19.21
N ASN A 474 -21.47 -4.03 -19.95
CA ASN A 474 -20.84 -4.38 -21.22
C ASN A 474 -19.67 -5.37 -21.07
N PHE A 475 -19.00 -5.39 -19.91
CA PHE A 475 -17.87 -6.26 -19.64
C PHE A 475 -18.28 -7.73 -19.49
N VAL A 476 -19.49 -8.01 -19.01
CA VAL A 476 -20.01 -9.38 -18.89
C VAL A 476 -20.25 -10.04 -20.27
N GLU A 477 -20.43 -9.24 -21.32
CA GLU A 477 -20.59 -9.74 -22.69
C GLU A 477 -19.26 -10.07 -23.39
N LYS A 478 -18.12 -9.79 -22.74
CA LYS A 478 -16.79 -10.03 -23.31
C LYS A 478 -16.44 -11.52 -23.29
N GLU A 479 -15.63 -11.93 -24.26
CA GLU A 479 -15.15 -13.30 -24.35
C GLU A 479 -14.34 -13.70 -23.10
N GLY A 480 -14.59 -14.90 -22.58
CA GLY A 480 -13.96 -15.40 -21.35
C GLY A 480 -14.54 -14.81 -20.06
N VAL A 481 -15.68 -14.11 -20.11
CA VAL A 481 -16.38 -13.56 -18.94
C VAL A 481 -17.74 -14.25 -18.78
N GLU A 482 -18.04 -14.68 -17.56
CA GLU A 482 -19.31 -15.35 -17.23
C GLU A 482 -19.90 -14.82 -15.92
N LEU A 483 -21.18 -14.44 -15.92
CA LEU A 483 -21.90 -14.05 -14.71
C LEU A 483 -22.63 -15.26 -14.13
N ILE A 484 -22.13 -15.80 -13.00
CA ILE A 484 -22.67 -17.00 -12.34
C ILE A 484 -22.80 -16.74 -10.84
N GLU A 485 -23.96 -17.05 -10.26
CA GLU A 485 -24.22 -16.99 -8.81
C GLU A 485 -23.78 -15.66 -8.16
N GLY A 486 -24.10 -14.53 -8.81
CA GLY A 486 -23.78 -13.20 -8.29
C GLY A 486 -22.30 -12.80 -8.37
N LYS A 487 -21.51 -13.52 -9.16
CA LYS A 487 -20.09 -13.25 -9.41
C LYS A 487 -19.79 -13.17 -10.90
N ILE A 488 -18.94 -12.24 -11.28
CA ILE A 488 -18.32 -12.23 -12.61
C ILE A 488 -17.08 -13.12 -12.55
N ASN A 489 -17.10 -14.26 -13.23
CA ASN A 489 -15.98 -15.17 -13.36
C ASN A 489 -15.22 -14.88 -14.66
N LEU A 490 -13.91 -14.72 -14.55
CA LEU A 490 -13.03 -14.48 -15.69
C LEU A 490 -12.19 -15.73 -15.94
N ASN A 491 -12.22 -16.24 -17.16
CA ASN A 491 -11.26 -17.24 -17.63
C ASN A 491 -10.03 -16.50 -18.18
N LEU A 492 -8.94 -16.58 -17.42
CA LEU A 492 -7.69 -15.88 -17.70
C LEU A 492 -6.99 -16.39 -18.97
N ARG A 493 -7.41 -17.54 -19.52
CA ARG A 493 -6.85 -18.08 -20.78
C ARG A 493 -7.55 -17.56 -22.03
N ILE A 494 -8.68 -16.87 -21.86
CA ILE A 494 -9.52 -16.40 -22.97
C ILE A 494 -9.63 -14.87 -22.92
N ILE A 495 -9.78 -14.30 -21.72
CA ILE A 495 -10.04 -12.87 -21.56
C ILE A 495 -8.91 -11.98 -22.11
N ASN A 496 -9.28 -10.87 -22.75
CA ASN A 496 -8.33 -9.84 -23.14
C ASN A 496 -7.88 -9.02 -21.91
N PHE A 497 -6.57 -8.99 -21.65
CA PHE A 497 -5.99 -8.22 -20.55
C PHE A 497 -6.37 -6.73 -20.58
N ASN A 498 -6.49 -6.09 -21.75
CA ASN A 498 -6.84 -4.68 -21.85
C ASN A 498 -8.29 -4.41 -21.39
N ASP A 499 -9.22 -5.33 -21.64
CA ASP A 499 -10.59 -5.19 -21.14
C ASP A 499 -10.59 -5.26 -19.60
N PHE A 500 -9.83 -6.19 -19.01
CA PHE A 500 -9.66 -6.26 -17.55
C PHE A 500 -8.97 -5.02 -16.98
N LYS A 501 -7.93 -4.52 -17.64
CA LYS A 501 -7.23 -3.29 -17.25
C LYS A 501 -8.17 -2.09 -17.22
N ASN A 502 -9.03 -1.96 -18.24
CA ASN A 502 -10.05 -0.91 -18.30
C ASN A 502 -11.06 -1.03 -17.14
N LEU A 503 -11.45 -2.25 -16.75
CA LEU A 503 -12.28 -2.49 -15.57
C LEU A 503 -11.62 -1.96 -14.30
N ILE A 504 -10.36 -2.35 -14.07
CA ILE A 504 -9.59 -1.93 -12.89
C ILE A 504 -9.40 -0.42 -12.86
N GLN A 505 -9.10 0.22 -14.00
CA GLN A 505 -8.93 1.67 -14.06
C GLN A 505 -10.22 2.41 -13.69
N LYS A 506 -11.37 1.97 -14.21
CA LYS A 506 -12.68 2.56 -13.87
C LYS A 506 -13.03 2.33 -12.40
N TYR A 507 -12.73 1.15 -11.87
CA TYR A 507 -12.93 0.85 -10.45
C TYR A 507 -12.03 1.72 -9.54
N LYS A 508 -10.74 1.86 -9.87
CA LYS A 508 -9.81 2.75 -9.17
C LYS A 508 -10.33 4.18 -9.11
N ASN A 509 -10.85 4.71 -10.22
CA ASN A 509 -11.44 6.05 -10.26
C ASN A 509 -12.64 6.20 -9.30
N VAL A 510 -13.50 5.18 -9.20
CA VAL A 510 -14.61 5.19 -8.22
C VAL A 510 -14.07 5.24 -6.79
N ILE A 511 -13.08 4.40 -6.48
CA ILE A 511 -12.48 4.35 -5.14
C ILE A 511 -11.76 5.66 -4.80
N GLU A 512 -11.03 6.25 -5.73
CA GLU A 512 -10.36 7.54 -5.57
C GLU A 512 -11.36 8.65 -5.26
N GLU A 513 -12.45 8.76 -6.02
CA GLU A 513 -13.48 9.78 -5.82
C GLU A 513 -14.28 9.55 -4.52
N PHE A 514 -14.52 8.30 -4.11
CA PHE A 514 -15.10 8.01 -2.79
C PHE A 514 -14.17 8.41 -1.65
N ASN A 515 -12.89 8.06 -1.75
CA ASN A 515 -11.95 8.18 -0.64
C ASN A 515 -11.29 9.54 -0.53
N GLY A 516 -11.36 10.38 -1.58
CA GLY A 516 -10.61 11.63 -1.67
C GLY A 516 -10.79 12.59 -0.49
N ASN A 517 -11.91 12.51 0.26
CA ASN A 517 -12.11 13.21 1.54
C ASN A 517 -13.06 12.47 2.51
N SER A 518 -13.31 11.17 2.29
CA SER A 518 -14.22 10.41 3.16
C SER A 518 -13.48 9.90 4.39
N LEU A 519 -14.20 9.82 5.51
CA LEU A 519 -13.73 9.15 6.73
C LEU A 519 -13.61 7.63 6.53
N ILE A 520 -14.19 7.08 5.45
CA ILE A 520 -14.15 5.65 5.15
C ILE A 520 -13.34 5.40 3.90
N ASN A 521 -12.55 4.34 3.97
CA ASN A 521 -11.91 3.72 2.83
C ASN A 521 -12.89 2.76 2.12
N ALA A 522 -13.66 3.26 1.17
CA ALA A 522 -14.68 2.50 0.45
C ALA A 522 -14.05 1.33 -0.32
N GLN A 523 -14.69 0.16 -0.24
CA GLN A 523 -14.30 -1.03 -1.01
C GLN A 523 -15.57 -1.73 -1.50
N ILE A 524 -15.83 -1.64 -2.80
CA ILE A 524 -17.10 -2.11 -3.41
C ILE A 524 -16.95 -3.52 -3.95
N LEU A 525 -15.79 -3.84 -4.53
CA LEU A 525 -15.48 -5.14 -5.13
C LEU A 525 -14.52 -5.96 -4.28
N GLU A 526 -14.67 -7.27 -4.40
CA GLU A 526 -13.72 -8.27 -3.94
C GLU A 526 -13.27 -9.13 -5.12
N PHE A 527 -11.95 -9.38 -5.20
CA PHE A 527 -11.33 -10.22 -6.23
C PHE A 527 -10.83 -11.51 -5.58
N ARG A 528 -11.28 -12.66 -6.09
CA ARG A 528 -10.93 -13.97 -5.54
C ARG A 528 -10.50 -14.93 -6.64
N PRO A 529 -9.23 -15.39 -6.65
CA PRO A 529 -8.80 -16.48 -7.53
C PRO A 529 -9.55 -17.77 -7.19
N ASP A 530 -9.63 -18.68 -8.18
CA ASP A 530 -10.22 -20.02 -8.00
C ASP A 530 -9.45 -20.93 -7.02
N LYS A 531 -8.26 -20.50 -6.61
CA LYS A 531 -7.41 -21.15 -5.61
C LYS A 531 -7.21 -20.27 -4.37
N ARG A 532 -7.25 -20.88 -3.19
CA ARG A 532 -6.84 -20.21 -1.96
C ARG A 532 -5.31 -20.17 -1.91
N LEU A 533 -4.75 -18.97 -2.01
CA LEU A 533 -3.32 -18.75 -1.94
C LEU A 533 -2.88 -18.38 -0.52
N SER A 534 -1.89 -19.09 0.00
CA SER A 534 -1.16 -18.71 1.20
C SER A 534 -0.38 -17.40 0.99
N TYR A 535 0.09 -16.78 2.08
CA TYR A 535 0.88 -15.55 1.97
C TYR A 535 2.15 -15.75 1.14
N GLY A 536 2.91 -16.82 1.38
CA GLY A 536 4.12 -17.13 0.61
C GLY A 536 3.84 -17.34 -0.89
N GLU A 537 2.75 -18.04 -1.23
CA GLU A 537 2.34 -18.23 -2.62
C GLU A 537 1.96 -16.91 -3.30
N LYS A 538 1.22 -16.03 -2.61
CA LYS A 538 0.91 -14.68 -3.10
C LYS A 538 2.19 -13.86 -3.31
N SER A 539 3.15 -13.96 -2.39
CA SER A 539 4.42 -13.24 -2.48
C SER A 539 5.30 -13.74 -3.64
N LEU A 540 5.34 -15.05 -3.92
CA LEU A 540 5.99 -15.61 -5.11
C LEU A 540 5.31 -15.12 -6.40
N LEU A 541 3.97 -15.18 -6.46
CA LEU A 541 3.23 -14.68 -7.62
C LEU A 541 3.48 -13.19 -7.85
N ASN A 542 3.47 -12.38 -6.78
CA ASN A 542 3.77 -10.95 -6.87
C ASN A 542 5.20 -10.69 -7.37
N LEU A 543 6.19 -11.48 -6.94
CA LEU A 543 7.58 -11.38 -7.40
C LEU A 543 7.67 -11.59 -8.91
N PHE A 544 7.17 -12.72 -9.40
CA PHE A 544 7.24 -13.06 -10.82
C PHE A 544 6.37 -12.15 -11.69
N SER A 545 5.21 -11.73 -11.19
CA SER A 545 4.36 -10.76 -11.89
C SER A 545 5.02 -9.38 -12.04
N SER A 546 5.83 -8.97 -11.05
CA SER A 546 6.63 -7.73 -11.13
C SER A 546 7.73 -7.82 -12.19
N PHE A 547 8.44 -8.95 -12.26
CA PHE A 547 9.40 -9.18 -13.34
C PHE A 547 8.72 -9.21 -14.70
N TYR A 548 7.62 -9.96 -14.81
CA TYR A 548 6.88 -10.07 -16.06
C TYR A 548 6.38 -8.72 -16.55
N GLU A 549 5.78 -7.91 -15.69
CA GLU A 549 5.39 -6.54 -16.00
C GLU A 549 6.54 -5.72 -16.59
N PHE A 550 7.72 -5.76 -15.95
CA PHE A 550 8.90 -5.07 -16.45
C PHE A 550 9.27 -5.52 -17.87
N THR A 551 9.12 -6.81 -18.17
CA THR A 551 9.43 -7.35 -19.50
C THR A 551 8.48 -6.91 -20.60
N ILE A 552 7.27 -6.41 -20.28
CA ILE A 552 6.26 -6.05 -21.29
C ILE A 552 5.92 -4.56 -21.36
N ARG A 553 6.10 -3.78 -20.29
CA ARG A 553 5.84 -2.32 -20.29
C ARG A 553 6.71 -1.60 -21.34
N LYS A 554 6.08 -1.03 -22.38
CA LYS A 554 6.75 -0.36 -23.51
C LYS A 554 7.43 0.95 -23.06
N HIS A 555 8.51 1.34 -23.75
CA HIS A 555 9.27 2.62 -23.61
C HIS A 555 10.38 2.74 -22.55
N HIS A 556 10.88 1.64 -21.97
CA HIS A 556 12.06 1.71 -21.11
C HIS A 556 13.37 1.43 -21.85
N HIS A 557 14.29 2.39 -21.89
CA HIS A 557 15.68 2.18 -22.34
C HIS A 557 16.41 1.13 -21.48
N PHE A 558 15.97 0.93 -20.23
CA PHE A 558 16.41 -0.13 -19.32
C PHE A 558 16.12 -1.57 -19.80
N ARG A 559 15.24 -1.76 -20.79
CA ARG A 559 14.92 -3.08 -21.38
C ARG A 559 15.87 -3.52 -22.50
N ARG A 560 16.73 -2.62 -22.99
CA ARG A 560 17.62 -2.87 -24.13
C ARG A 560 19.01 -3.36 -23.73
N LYS A 561 19.19 -3.72 -22.46
CA LYS A 561 20.49 -4.12 -21.92
C LYS A 561 20.71 -5.61 -22.15
N GLU A 562 21.94 -5.97 -22.47
CA GLU A 562 22.31 -7.39 -22.58
C GLU A 562 22.38 -8.06 -21.21
N HIS A 563 22.79 -7.28 -20.20
CA HIS A 563 23.10 -7.76 -18.87
C HIS A 563 22.19 -7.14 -17.80
N TYR A 564 21.75 -7.98 -16.87
CA TYR A 564 20.93 -7.60 -15.73
C TYR A 564 21.55 -8.07 -14.42
N ILE A 565 21.50 -7.21 -13.39
CA ILE A 565 21.73 -7.59 -11.99
C ILE A 565 20.39 -7.51 -11.28
N ILE A 566 19.97 -8.59 -10.64
CA ILE A 566 18.76 -8.65 -9.84
C ILE A 566 19.16 -8.70 -8.37
N LEU A 567 18.71 -7.71 -7.61
CA LEU A 567 18.85 -7.62 -6.16
C LEU A 567 17.52 -8.03 -5.53
N LEU A 568 17.51 -9.16 -4.83
CA LEU A 568 16.33 -9.69 -4.13
C LEU A 568 16.52 -9.49 -2.63
N ASP A 569 15.93 -8.44 -2.08
CA ASP A 569 16.10 -8.07 -0.67
C ASP A 569 15.07 -8.80 0.19
N GLU A 570 15.52 -9.76 0.99
CA GLU A 570 14.70 -10.64 1.83
C GLU A 570 13.45 -11.15 1.11
N ALA A 571 13.59 -11.51 -0.17
CA ALA A 571 12.47 -11.88 -1.02
C ALA A 571 11.80 -13.22 -0.62
N ASP A 572 12.43 -13.95 0.29
CA ASP A 572 11.95 -15.16 0.97
C ASP A 572 11.20 -14.87 2.29
N LEU A 573 11.01 -13.60 2.65
CA LEU A 573 10.32 -13.20 3.88
C LEU A 573 8.86 -13.69 3.91
N GLY A 574 8.47 -14.24 5.05
CA GLY A 574 7.12 -14.78 5.27
C GLY A 574 6.83 -16.10 4.52
N PHE A 575 7.83 -16.70 3.88
CA PHE A 575 7.67 -18.01 3.25
C PHE A 575 7.68 -19.12 4.29
N HIS A 576 6.84 -20.14 4.06
CA HIS A 576 6.95 -21.40 4.77
C HIS A 576 8.33 -22.04 4.47
N PRO A 577 8.97 -22.75 5.42
CA PRO A 577 10.29 -23.37 5.21
C PRO A 577 10.45 -24.15 3.89
N LEU A 578 9.40 -24.87 3.49
CA LEU A 578 9.37 -25.60 2.21
C LEU A 578 9.55 -24.67 1.00
N TRP A 579 8.93 -23.48 1.02
CA TRP A 579 9.06 -22.48 -0.05
C TRP A 579 10.42 -21.80 -0.04
N LYS A 580 11.03 -21.58 1.14
CA LYS A 580 12.40 -21.04 1.26
C LYS A 580 13.43 -21.97 0.63
N LYS A 581 13.34 -23.27 0.95
CA LYS A 581 14.17 -24.31 0.31
C LYS A 581 14.02 -24.35 -1.21
N LYS A 582 12.84 -24.03 -1.73
CA LYS A 582 12.56 -24.06 -3.17
C LYS A 582 12.82 -22.73 -3.87
N PHE A 583 13.12 -21.67 -3.12
CA PHE A 583 13.13 -20.30 -3.64
C PHE A 583 14.21 -20.11 -4.70
N VAL A 584 15.44 -20.55 -4.43
CA VAL A 584 16.56 -20.46 -5.37
C VAL A 584 16.26 -21.25 -6.65
N SER A 585 15.72 -22.47 -6.55
CA SER A 585 15.28 -23.21 -7.74
C SER A 585 14.17 -22.49 -8.51
N ALA A 586 13.23 -21.82 -7.84
CA ALA A 586 12.12 -21.13 -8.48
C ALA A 586 12.62 -19.93 -9.30
N ILE A 587 13.42 -19.05 -8.68
CA ILE A 587 14.01 -17.90 -9.39
C ILE A 587 14.93 -18.37 -10.52
N ALA A 588 15.70 -19.46 -10.30
CA ALA A 588 16.65 -19.95 -11.27
C ALA A 588 16.00 -20.46 -12.57
N LYS A 589 14.79 -21.02 -12.44
CA LYS A 589 14.03 -21.61 -13.55
C LYS A 589 13.08 -20.62 -14.22
N ILE A 590 12.44 -19.74 -13.44
CA ILE A 590 11.33 -18.91 -13.92
C ILE A 590 11.82 -17.58 -14.52
N ILE A 591 12.85 -16.96 -13.94
CA ILE A 591 13.36 -15.66 -14.43
C ILE A 591 13.83 -15.73 -15.89
N PRO A 592 14.60 -16.77 -16.32
CA PRO A 592 15.00 -16.89 -17.72
C PRO A 592 13.81 -16.87 -18.69
N ILE A 593 12.77 -17.68 -18.40
CA ILE A 593 11.55 -17.79 -19.22
C ILE A 593 10.84 -16.42 -19.33
N ILE A 594 10.68 -15.72 -18.19
CA ILE A 594 10.08 -14.39 -18.20
C ILE A 594 10.93 -13.40 -19.03
N PHE A 595 12.25 -13.47 -18.92
CA PHE A 595 13.17 -12.54 -19.59
C PHE A 595 13.27 -12.77 -21.09
N GLU A 596 12.83 -13.92 -21.63
CA GLU A 596 12.71 -14.12 -23.09
C GLU A 596 11.74 -13.11 -23.72
N LYS A 597 10.73 -12.63 -22.97
CA LYS A 597 9.83 -11.55 -23.44
C LYS A 597 10.54 -10.22 -23.65
N LEU A 598 11.75 -10.02 -23.10
CA LEU A 598 12.61 -8.87 -23.43
C LEU A 598 13.22 -8.96 -24.82
N ASN A 599 13.20 -10.13 -25.47
CA ASN A 599 13.67 -10.29 -26.85
C ASN A 599 12.55 -9.95 -27.84
N ALA A 600 11.29 -10.22 -27.47
CA ALA A 600 10.13 -9.84 -28.27
C ALA A 600 10.01 -8.30 -28.39
N ASN A 601 10.05 -7.79 -29.62
CA ASN A 601 9.87 -6.37 -29.98
C ASN A 601 10.99 -5.39 -29.53
N VAL A 602 12.20 -5.87 -29.19
CA VAL A 602 13.35 -4.99 -28.85
C VAL A 602 14.29 -4.75 -30.05
N ASP A 603 14.15 -5.50 -31.15
CA ASP A 603 14.99 -5.37 -32.35
C ASP A 603 14.63 -4.23 -33.30
N ASN A 604 14.63 -3.00 -32.78
CA ASN A 604 15.15 -1.88 -33.56
C ASN A 604 16.53 -1.44 -33.04
N SER A 605 17.14 -2.18 -32.11
CA SER A 605 18.53 -1.97 -31.65
C SER A 605 19.46 -3.09 -32.13
N GLY A 606 19.77 -3.09 -33.43
CA GLY A 606 21.12 -3.35 -33.98
C GLY A 606 21.88 -4.66 -33.71
N ASN A 607 21.40 -5.62 -32.92
CA ASN A 607 22.08 -6.91 -32.75
C ASN A 607 21.11 -8.11 -32.87
N PRO A 608 20.83 -8.57 -34.11
CA PRO A 608 19.93 -9.70 -34.39
C PRO A 608 20.44 -11.06 -33.86
N GLU A 609 21.63 -11.13 -33.26
CA GLU A 609 22.22 -12.35 -32.71
C GLU A 609 22.06 -12.48 -31.17
N LEU A 610 21.38 -11.53 -30.50
CA LEU A 610 21.21 -11.59 -29.04
C LEU A 610 20.11 -12.59 -28.62
N GLU A 611 20.44 -13.88 -28.59
CA GLU A 611 19.49 -14.95 -28.27
C GLU A 611 19.03 -14.96 -26.79
N THR A 612 19.90 -14.61 -25.83
CA THR A 612 19.58 -14.70 -24.39
C THR A 612 20.08 -13.51 -23.57
N ARG A 613 19.21 -12.95 -22.72
CA ARG A 613 19.61 -11.98 -21.69
C ARG A 613 20.42 -12.68 -20.61
N LYS A 614 21.46 -12.02 -20.11
CA LYS A 614 22.38 -12.58 -19.13
C LYS A 614 22.12 -11.94 -17.77
N THR A 615 21.78 -12.77 -16.79
CA THR A 615 21.25 -12.30 -15.50
C THR A 615 22.13 -12.77 -14.35
N GLN A 616 22.62 -11.84 -13.55
CA GLN A 616 23.21 -12.12 -12.24
C GLN A 616 22.16 -11.89 -11.16
N ILE A 617 22.09 -12.79 -10.17
CA ILE A 617 21.17 -12.65 -9.04
C ILE A 617 21.98 -12.52 -7.75
N ILE A 618 21.65 -11.52 -6.94
CA ILE A 618 22.21 -11.33 -5.60
C ILE A 618 21.03 -11.27 -4.63
N ILE A 619 20.96 -12.22 -3.71
CA ILE A 619 19.90 -12.28 -2.69
C ILE A 619 20.43 -11.75 -1.37
N SER A 620 19.59 -11.05 -0.61
CA SER A 620 19.84 -10.83 0.81
C SER A 620 18.91 -11.77 1.57
N THR A 621 19.40 -12.37 2.65
CA THR A 621 18.55 -13.20 3.51
C THR A 621 19.08 -13.23 4.93
N HIS A 622 18.17 -13.49 5.87
CA HIS A 622 18.48 -13.90 7.22
C HIS A 622 18.05 -15.36 7.48
N ASP A 623 17.80 -16.14 6.43
CA ASP A 623 17.38 -17.55 6.53
C ASP A 623 18.42 -18.52 5.94
N PRO A 624 18.86 -19.53 6.70
CA PRO A 624 19.83 -20.52 6.22
C PRO A 624 19.28 -21.48 5.17
N LEU A 625 17.98 -21.72 5.13
CA LEU A 625 17.36 -22.66 4.20
C LEU A 625 17.56 -22.23 2.75
N THR A 626 17.63 -20.92 2.51
CA THR A 626 17.85 -20.33 1.19
C THR A 626 19.31 -20.48 0.73
N LEU A 627 20.25 -20.76 1.65
CA LEU A 627 21.70 -20.85 1.37
C LEU A 627 22.14 -22.25 0.92
N SER A 628 21.34 -23.28 1.16
CA SER A 628 21.68 -24.67 0.81
C SER A 628 21.88 -24.88 -0.70
N ASP A 629 21.29 -24.02 -1.53
CA ASP A 629 21.44 -24.04 -2.98
C ASP A 629 22.60 -23.16 -3.49
N ILE A 630 23.38 -22.53 -2.61
CA ILE A 630 24.41 -21.54 -2.98
C ILE A 630 25.79 -21.98 -2.49
N PRO A 631 26.79 -22.09 -3.38
CA PRO A 631 28.18 -22.35 -2.97
C PRO A 631 28.71 -21.30 -2.01
N ASN A 632 29.46 -21.73 -1.01
CA ASN A 632 29.93 -20.87 0.07
C ASN A 632 30.81 -19.71 -0.42
N TYR A 633 31.56 -19.95 -1.49
CA TYR A 633 32.39 -18.93 -2.14
C TYR A 633 31.60 -17.79 -2.81
N ASN A 634 30.27 -17.93 -2.94
CA ASN A 634 29.35 -16.89 -3.42
C ASN A 634 28.51 -16.29 -2.28
N ILE A 635 28.81 -16.60 -1.02
CA ILE A 635 28.10 -16.09 0.15
C ILE A 635 28.99 -15.08 0.88
N VAL A 636 28.44 -13.88 1.07
CA VAL A 636 29.02 -12.82 1.90
C VAL A 636 28.32 -12.84 3.25
N TYR A 637 29.06 -13.14 4.31
CA TYR A 637 28.56 -13.11 5.68
C TYR A 637 28.91 -11.79 6.35
N ILE A 638 27.92 -11.19 7.01
CA ILE A 638 28.00 -9.89 7.65
C ILE A 638 27.65 -10.06 9.13
N ASP A 639 28.54 -9.61 10.01
CA ASP A 639 28.33 -9.60 11.46
C ASP A 639 28.32 -8.16 12.03
N ARG A 640 27.67 -8.00 13.19
CA ARG A 640 27.68 -6.76 13.98
C ARG A 640 28.62 -6.93 15.16
N LEU A 641 29.72 -6.18 15.13
CA LEU A 641 30.65 -6.06 16.25
C LEU A 641 30.16 -4.98 17.22
N LYS A 642 29.94 -5.36 18.48
CA LYS A 642 29.58 -4.44 19.56
C LYS A 642 30.83 -3.89 20.24
N ASN A 643 31.29 -2.72 19.82
CA ASN A 643 32.46 -2.06 20.41
C ASN A 643 32.07 -0.94 21.39
N GLY A 644 31.16 -1.18 22.34
CA GLY A 644 30.87 -0.33 23.51
C GLY A 644 30.47 1.16 23.31
N LYS A 645 30.62 1.72 22.11
CA LYS A 645 30.36 3.12 21.72
C LYS A 645 29.51 3.23 20.44
N SER A 646 29.57 2.24 19.55
CA SER A 646 28.74 2.11 18.35
C SER A 646 28.69 0.66 17.87
N ASP A 647 27.60 0.27 17.21
CA ASP A 647 27.51 -0.98 16.47
C ASP A 647 28.26 -0.80 15.14
N VAL A 648 29.30 -1.61 14.89
CA VAL A 648 30.10 -1.58 13.67
C VAL A 648 29.85 -2.87 12.90
N ILE A 649 29.77 -2.80 11.58
CA ILE A 649 29.58 -3.99 10.76
C ILE A 649 30.94 -4.47 10.23
N SER A 650 31.15 -5.78 10.24
CA SER A 650 32.30 -6.42 9.60
C SER A 650 31.84 -7.48 8.61
N ILE A 651 32.56 -7.59 7.49
CA ILE A 651 32.44 -8.74 6.60
C ILE A 651 33.33 -9.83 7.19
N LEU A 652 32.81 -11.05 7.32
CA LEU A 652 33.62 -12.15 7.83
C LEU A 652 34.70 -12.54 6.82
N ASP A 653 35.93 -12.70 7.30
CA ASP A 653 37.00 -13.34 6.54
C ASP A 653 36.77 -14.85 6.41
N ASP A 654 37.39 -15.48 5.40
CA ASP A 654 37.24 -16.91 5.12
C ASP A 654 37.62 -17.83 6.30
N ASN A 655 38.44 -17.35 7.24
CA ASN A 655 38.78 -18.09 8.46
C ASN A 655 37.62 -18.18 9.46
N TYR A 656 36.69 -17.23 9.43
CA TYR A 656 35.56 -17.11 10.36
C TYR A 656 34.21 -17.41 9.71
N LYS A 657 34.16 -17.48 8.38
CA LYS A 657 32.96 -17.89 7.66
C LYS A 657 32.57 -19.34 7.98
N PRO A 658 31.27 -19.66 7.95
CA PRO A 658 30.80 -21.04 7.88
C PRO A 658 31.53 -21.79 6.79
N LYS A 659 31.91 -23.05 7.03
CA LYS A 659 32.66 -23.85 6.04
C LYS A 659 31.75 -24.61 5.07
N GLN A 660 30.47 -24.75 5.39
CA GLN A 660 29.52 -25.56 4.65
C GLN A 660 28.30 -24.72 4.29
N SER A 661 27.86 -24.82 3.03
CA SER A 661 26.59 -24.23 2.59
C SER A 661 25.88 -25.12 1.57
N PHE A 662 26.47 -25.29 0.39
CA PHE A 662 25.87 -26.00 -0.73
C PHE A 662 25.62 -27.48 -0.38
N GLY A 663 24.36 -27.90 -0.44
CA GLY A 663 23.93 -29.24 -0.06
C GLY A 663 24.07 -29.57 1.44
N ALA A 664 24.41 -28.60 2.29
CA ALA A 664 24.59 -28.81 3.72
C ALA A 664 23.26 -29.10 4.43
N ASN A 665 23.33 -29.83 5.55
CA ASN A 665 22.15 -30.07 6.39
C ASN A 665 21.68 -28.74 7.01
N VAL A 666 20.36 -28.59 7.13
CA VAL A 666 19.70 -27.43 7.73
C VAL A 666 20.22 -27.17 9.15
N HIS A 667 20.48 -28.21 9.92
CA HIS A 667 21.03 -28.09 11.28
C HIS A 667 22.40 -27.40 11.27
N ASP A 668 23.29 -27.82 10.38
CA ASP A 668 24.66 -27.29 10.29
C ASP A 668 24.67 -25.87 9.73
N LEU A 669 23.79 -25.60 8.76
CA LEU A 669 23.56 -24.26 8.24
C LEU A 669 23.08 -23.31 9.34
N LEU A 670 22.12 -23.73 10.17
CA LEU A 670 21.64 -22.92 11.30
C LEU A 670 22.73 -22.73 12.37
N ALA A 671 23.52 -23.77 12.67
CA ALA A 671 24.61 -23.73 13.66
C ALA A 671 25.66 -22.70 13.29
N HIS A 672 26.10 -22.76 12.04
CA HIS A 672 27.29 -22.05 11.61
C HIS A 672 26.94 -20.69 10.99
N SER A 673 25.83 -20.56 10.27
CA SER A 673 25.55 -19.39 9.42
C SER A 673 24.91 -18.20 10.12
N PHE A 674 24.33 -18.38 11.31
CA PHE A 674 23.43 -17.39 11.91
C PHE A 674 23.87 -16.77 13.23
N PHE A 675 25.15 -16.89 13.58
CA PHE A 675 25.72 -16.19 14.74
C PHE A 675 24.92 -16.41 16.03
N LEU A 676 24.31 -17.58 16.20
CA LEU A 676 23.54 -17.95 17.39
C LEU A 676 24.51 -18.11 18.56
N LYS A 677 24.85 -16.99 19.21
CA LYS A 677 25.77 -16.94 20.37
C LYS A 677 25.25 -17.72 21.58
N HIS A 678 23.96 -18.05 21.63
CA HIS A 678 23.27 -18.71 22.74
C HIS A 678 22.78 -20.13 22.43
N GLY A 679 23.30 -20.77 21.38
CA GLY A 679 22.90 -22.13 20.99
C GLY A 679 21.50 -22.20 20.35
N PHE A 680 20.93 -23.41 20.27
CA PHE A 680 19.68 -23.69 19.56
C PHE A 680 18.42 -23.72 20.45
N MET A 681 18.59 -23.44 21.73
CA MET A 681 17.52 -23.51 22.71
C MET A 681 16.88 -22.13 22.87
N GLY A 682 15.56 -22.08 23.07
CA GLY A 682 14.88 -20.81 23.31
C GLY A 682 15.33 -20.19 24.63
N GLU A 683 15.52 -18.87 24.66
CA GLU A 683 16.02 -18.13 25.84
C GLU A 683 15.20 -18.41 27.11
N PHE A 684 13.87 -18.54 27.00
CA PHE A 684 13.02 -18.88 28.14
C PHE A 684 13.26 -20.29 28.68
N ALA A 685 13.50 -21.26 27.78
CA ALA A 685 13.84 -22.63 28.18
C ALA A 685 15.24 -22.66 28.81
N GLU A 686 16.20 -21.95 28.23
CA GLU A 686 17.54 -21.77 28.79
C GLU A 686 17.48 -21.13 30.18
N GLU A 687 16.69 -20.08 30.37
CA GLU A 687 16.49 -19.40 31.65
C GLU A 687 15.89 -20.34 32.70
N ILE A 688 14.83 -21.08 32.35
CA ILE A 688 14.20 -22.05 33.26
C ILE A 688 15.17 -23.17 33.62
N ILE A 689 15.87 -23.74 32.64
CA ILE A 689 16.80 -24.86 32.86
C ILE A 689 17.99 -24.38 33.68
N THR A 690 18.51 -23.19 33.42
CA THR A 690 19.61 -22.59 34.20
C THR A 690 19.16 -22.29 35.62
N ASP A 691 17.96 -21.73 35.81
CA ASP A 691 17.40 -21.49 37.14
C ASP A 691 17.08 -22.78 37.91
N LEU A 692 16.66 -23.84 37.20
CA LEU A 692 16.51 -25.18 37.74
C LEU A 692 17.86 -25.77 38.13
N VAL A 693 18.89 -25.66 37.29
CA VAL A 693 20.25 -26.09 37.63
C VAL A 693 20.73 -25.36 38.87
N ASN A 694 20.59 -24.03 38.92
CA ASN A 694 20.90 -23.22 40.10
C ASN A 694 20.11 -23.70 41.32
N TYR A 695 18.82 -24.01 41.18
CA TYR A 695 18.05 -24.61 42.27
C TYR A 695 18.66 -25.93 42.73
N LEU A 696 19.00 -26.83 41.80
CA LEU A 696 19.55 -28.15 42.11
C LEU A 696 20.98 -28.12 42.66
N THR A 697 21.76 -27.07 42.40
CA THR A 697 23.15 -26.95 42.83
C THR A 697 23.38 -25.96 43.97
N PHE A 698 22.43 -25.06 44.24
CA PHE A 698 22.57 -24.02 45.26
C PHE A 698 22.71 -24.62 46.66
N LYS A 699 23.76 -24.20 47.35
CA LYS A 699 24.03 -24.59 48.74
C LYS A 699 23.72 -23.42 49.67
N GLU A 700 22.78 -23.62 50.58
CA GLU A 700 22.33 -22.57 51.52
C GLU A 700 23.42 -22.13 52.50
N ASP A 701 24.39 -23.01 52.79
CA ASP A 701 25.50 -22.75 53.72
C ASP A 701 26.67 -21.96 53.10
N GLU A 702 26.67 -21.74 51.78
CA GLU A 702 27.70 -21.00 51.05
C GLU A 702 27.18 -19.61 50.63
N LYS A 703 28.06 -18.59 50.64
CA LYS A 703 27.67 -17.24 50.18
C LYS A 703 27.38 -17.25 48.68
N VAL A 704 26.48 -16.38 48.24
CA VAL A 704 26.21 -16.16 46.82
C VAL A 704 27.49 -15.66 46.13
N SER A 705 27.90 -16.36 45.08
CA SER A 705 29.07 -16.08 44.27
C SER A 705 28.84 -16.54 42.83
N ASP A 706 29.80 -16.30 41.93
CA ASP A 706 29.77 -16.81 40.55
C ASP A 706 29.70 -18.36 40.50
N GLU A 707 30.14 -19.05 41.56
CA GLU A 707 30.13 -20.52 41.66
C GLU A 707 28.93 -21.08 42.46
N ASN A 708 28.21 -20.23 43.22
CA ASN A 708 27.02 -20.61 43.99
C ASN A 708 25.89 -19.60 43.74
N VAL A 709 25.31 -19.68 42.54
CA VAL A 709 24.28 -18.76 42.05
C VAL A 709 22.92 -19.11 42.65
N LYS A 710 22.25 -18.12 43.26
CA LYS A 710 20.92 -18.30 43.83
C LYS A 710 19.86 -18.32 42.71
N TYR A 711 19.03 -19.35 42.73
CA TYR A 711 17.83 -19.41 41.90
C TYR A 711 16.83 -18.30 42.28
N PHE A 712 16.07 -17.82 41.32
CA PHE A 712 15.14 -16.70 41.51
C PHE A 712 13.66 -17.09 41.45
N ARG A 713 13.33 -18.27 40.90
CA ARG A 713 11.95 -18.78 40.89
C ARG A 713 11.66 -19.60 42.15
N GLU A 714 10.38 -19.69 42.51
CA GLU A 714 9.95 -20.63 43.55
C GLU A 714 9.97 -22.06 43.00
N TRP A 715 10.83 -22.90 43.59
CA TRP A 715 11.03 -24.29 43.21
C TRP A 715 10.67 -25.24 44.36
N ASP A 716 10.00 -26.33 44.01
CA ASP A 716 9.80 -27.49 44.86
C ASP A 716 10.18 -28.77 44.08
N GLU A 717 10.31 -29.89 44.79
CA GLU A 717 10.74 -31.17 44.21
C GLU A 717 9.82 -31.63 43.06
N LEU A 718 8.49 -31.52 43.22
CA LEU A 718 7.52 -31.93 42.22
C LEU A 718 7.58 -31.06 40.97
N LYS A 719 7.79 -29.76 41.13
CA LYS A 719 7.93 -28.80 40.03
C LYS A 719 9.24 -29.02 39.28
N ALA A 720 10.34 -29.27 39.99
CA ALA A 720 11.61 -29.62 39.39
C ALA A 720 11.51 -30.93 38.57
N GLU A 721 10.90 -31.98 39.10
CA GLU A 721 10.69 -33.25 38.39
C GLU A 721 9.83 -33.08 37.13
N LYS A 722 8.74 -32.32 37.23
CA LYS A 722 7.88 -31.99 36.07
C LYS A 722 8.64 -31.22 35.00
N VAL A 723 9.49 -30.26 35.38
CA VAL A 723 10.31 -29.51 34.43
C VAL A 723 11.35 -30.40 33.76
N ILE A 724 11.99 -31.31 34.49
CA ILE A 724 12.95 -32.28 33.89
C ILE A 724 12.25 -33.16 32.86
N THR A 725 11.00 -33.57 33.14
CA THR A 725 10.24 -34.46 32.25
C THR A 725 9.97 -33.83 30.89
N ILE A 726 9.72 -32.51 30.84
CA ILE A 726 9.43 -31.78 29.59
C ILE A 726 10.68 -31.39 28.79
N ILE A 727 11.89 -31.59 29.30
CA ILE A 727 13.13 -31.36 28.53
C ILE A 727 13.25 -32.46 27.47
N ASP A 728 13.26 -32.05 26.20
CA ASP A 728 13.35 -32.95 25.05
C ASP A 728 14.80 -33.20 24.59
N GLU A 729 15.73 -32.29 24.86
CA GLU A 729 17.15 -32.50 24.50
C GLU A 729 17.76 -33.55 25.46
N PRO A 730 18.20 -34.72 24.94
CA PRO A 730 18.56 -35.85 25.81
C PRO A 730 19.74 -35.58 26.74
N LEU A 731 20.77 -34.84 26.31
CA LEU A 731 21.97 -34.58 27.09
C LEU A 731 21.68 -33.64 28.27
N ILE A 732 20.93 -32.58 28.02
CA ILE A 732 20.50 -31.61 29.03
C ILE A 732 19.60 -32.33 30.03
N LYS A 733 18.62 -33.11 29.55
CA LYS A 733 17.72 -33.88 30.41
C LYS A 733 18.50 -34.81 31.35
N GLU A 734 19.42 -35.59 30.80
CA GLU A 734 20.25 -36.54 31.55
C GLU A 734 21.08 -35.83 32.63
N ARG A 735 21.72 -34.71 32.28
CA ARG A 735 22.51 -33.92 33.23
C ARG A 735 21.68 -33.32 34.35
N VAL A 736 20.56 -32.67 34.03
CA VAL A 736 19.69 -32.07 35.05
C VAL A 736 19.05 -33.16 35.93
N GLN A 737 18.68 -34.30 35.35
CA GLN A 737 18.17 -35.45 36.10
C GLN A 737 19.22 -36.02 37.07
N SER A 738 20.50 -36.08 36.67
CA SER A 738 21.58 -36.47 37.57
C SER A 738 21.73 -35.52 38.76
N LEU A 739 21.57 -34.20 38.55
CA LEU A 739 21.62 -33.19 39.60
C LEU A 739 20.42 -33.30 40.55
N PHE A 740 19.24 -33.55 40.00
CA PHE A 740 18.01 -33.77 40.77
C PHE A 740 18.15 -34.96 41.70
N ILE A 741 18.63 -36.09 41.17
CA ILE A 741 18.83 -37.31 41.95
C ILE A 741 19.89 -37.09 43.02
N LYS A 742 21.00 -36.42 42.69
CA LYS A 742 22.02 -36.06 43.67
C LYS A 742 21.48 -35.19 44.82
N LYS A 743 20.52 -34.29 44.54
CA LYS A 743 19.96 -33.38 45.55
C LYS A 743 18.88 -34.03 46.42
N PHE A 744 17.96 -34.81 45.85
CA PHE A 744 16.76 -35.31 46.53
C PHE A 744 16.76 -36.81 46.83
N LEU A 745 17.46 -37.61 46.02
CA LEU A 745 17.44 -39.07 46.11
C LEU A 745 18.83 -39.60 46.49
N TYR A 746 19.08 -39.70 47.79
CA TYR A 746 20.33 -40.29 48.32
C TYR A 746 20.31 -41.82 48.21
N ASN A 747 20.35 -42.34 46.98
CA ASN A 747 20.47 -43.76 46.71
C ASN A 747 21.67 -43.98 45.77
N GLU A 748 22.84 -44.31 46.35
CA GLU A 748 24.12 -44.48 45.62
C GLU A 748 24.01 -45.38 44.39
N LYS A 749 23.12 -46.38 44.44
CA LYS A 749 22.90 -47.35 43.36
C LYS A 749 22.25 -46.74 42.13
N GLU A 750 21.37 -45.77 42.30
CA GLU A 750 20.66 -45.11 41.20
C GLU A 750 21.54 -44.04 40.53
N LEU A 751 22.33 -43.32 41.35
CA LEU A 751 23.37 -42.40 40.88
C LEU A 751 24.42 -43.12 40.00
N LEU A 752 24.85 -44.31 40.42
CA LEU A 752 25.79 -45.13 39.65
C LEU A 752 25.20 -45.61 38.32
N ARG A 753 23.91 -45.94 38.27
CA ARG A 753 23.23 -46.35 37.03
C ARG A 753 23.16 -45.23 36.00
N LEU A 754 22.85 -44.01 36.43
CA LEU A 754 22.83 -42.84 35.53
C LEU A 754 24.22 -42.49 35.01
N LYS A 755 25.24 -42.62 35.86
CA LYS A 755 26.62 -42.37 35.45
C LYS A 755 27.12 -43.39 34.43
N ILE A 756 26.65 -44.64 34.52
CA ILE A 756 26.89 -45.67 33.51
C ILE A 756 26.19 -45.29 32.20
N GLN A 757 24.93 -44.86 32.26
CA GLN A 757 24.16 -44.44 31.09
C GLN A 757 24.78 -43.23 30.37
N GLU A 758 25.28 -42.23 31.12
CA GLU A 758 25.94 -41.05 30.55
C GLU A 758 27.23 -41.44 29.81
N LEU A 759 28.01 -42.36 30.39
CA LEU A 759 29.22 -42.89 29.77
C LEU A 759 28.92 -43.73 28.54
N GLU A 760 27.88 -44.56 28.57
CA GLU A 760 27.43 -45.36 27.41
C GLU A 760 26.98 -44.45 26.25
N ASN A 761 26.24 -43.38 26.54
CA ASN A 761 25.84 -42.38 25.54
C ASN A 761 27.03 -41.62 24.95
N GLN A 762 28.03 -41.29 25.75
CA GLN A 762 29.27 -40.64 25.27
C GLN A 762 30.06 -41.57 24.33
N ILE A 763 30.18 -42.85 24.67
CA ILE A 763 30.83 -43.86 23.83
C ILE A 763 30.09 -43.99 22.50
N ALA A 764 28.76 -44.12 22.52
CA ALA A 764 27.96 -44.23 21.30
C ALA A 764 28.06 -43.00 20.39
N ARG A 765 28.35 -41.81 20.92
CA ARG A 765 28.60 -40.60 20.10
C ARG A 765 29.97 -40.66 19.43
N LEU A 766 31.01 -41.03 20.18
CA LEU A 766 32.37 -41.17 19.62
C LEU A 766 32.41 -42.24 18.52
N ASP A 767 31.70 -43.36 18.70
CA ASP A 767 31.61 -44.42 17.69
C ASP A 767 30.84 -43.99 16.41
N ASN A 768 29.95 -43.00 16.51
CA ASN A 768 29.24 -42.42 15.36
C ASN A 768 29.99 -41.26 14.69
N GLU A 769 30.99 -40.65 15.35
CA GLU A 769 31.88 -39.64 14.77
C GLU A 769 33.08 -40.27 14.03
N GLU A 770 33.41 -41.54 14.30
CA GLU A 770 34.47 -42.29 13.62
C GLU A 770 34.01 -43.07 12.36
N ASN A 771 32.71 -43.11 12.06
CA ASN A 771 32.13 -43.73 10.85
C ASN A 771 31.52 -42.67 9.91
#